data_AF-A0A9P6H652-F1
#
_entry.id   AF-A0A9P6H652-F1
#
_cell.length_a   1.000
_cell.length_b   1.000
_cell.length_c   1.000
_cell.angle_alpha   90.00
_cell.angle_beta   90.00
_cell.angle_gamma   90.00
#
_symmetry.space_group_name_H-M   'P 1'
#
loop_
_entity.id
_entity.type
_entity.pdbx_description
1 polymer ?
#
loop_
_entity_poly.entity_id
_entity_poly.type
_entity_poly.pdbx_seq_one_letter_code
_entity_poly.pdbx_strand_id
1 'polypeptide(L)'
;MSAKSGHKTLAEKLASCMQHIKSVGFRSFPDFMKQLVIEFPKGQGSATDGPHQSVTQTLRTFLEWGSVKPVLDGIAANMTEKDVNRDGLIPDYCISPDIAISPGIFLSFGSYAIDPIFFAGDYSKELQHTPVGHGVLLRFALPIVLEEIDREANALMDKNSLFHGARTWSWDSLLQLSLDSQQAHAVKNAPVIWSILSTIAVNQGRRGSMEIKEEGRDPWQGTVVALSLLLYLRNKSVALLPQVMGVVLFSCNTNRFIYRLLSRFGISVAYSTVSNKLHKLGASVRESLKGLGSRIWKKEVLVIWIYDNIQRNYVAWNQSVANKNRMHTGTAATVLAMEDVPEGAMDPTELASRLHLRSRLTFEDLEKDIDHEHIKGIGEATLLSIWVKFIPCLKNFAPTVQKRFSEDLKKHPLRLRKSQYYPLETSDIDESTTSGAQAVLMDIASQLGLEKEDFDELLVPVAGDLLTVDRIKKLKAYTTTDVTTYDRYSWALPWVQLWHMKWAVLRTIFHAHWPGMTGKLLCGLQADCETLRRKNINPKKCDFYSHSDFIFDTFEALCLGALRAVLHSEGNTLNTAREGQSAPNILDELEVLLNQNFSPISFNHLSDLAQKVYLRYMTTGAHNAALGDINRPVEVYGQPGSQMEPQHEGVEKFSWNGDRQMANLTLRMRDSLWYYELCHAIVEGDTGRVLEIIKVRATLMSAC
;
A
#
# COMPACT_ATOMS: atom_id res chain seq x y z
N MET A 1 -32.99 41.70 31.33
CA MET A 1 -31.56 41.88 31.67
C MET A 1 -30.91 40.52 31.88
N SER A 2 -30.07 40.08 30.94
CA SER A 2 -28.89 39.22 31.11
C SER A 2 -28.47 38.76 29.70
N ALA A 3 -27.45 39.42 29.14
CA ALA A 3 -26.91 39.14 27.81
C ALA A 3 -25.93 37.96 27.92
N LYS A 4 -26.21 36.87 27.21
CA LYS A 4 -25.32 35.72 27.06
C LYS A 4 -24.08 36.13 26.26
N SER A 5 -22.89 35.96 26.84
CA SER A 5 -21.59 36.15 26.18
C SER A 5 -21.38 35.07 25.11
N GLY A 6 -21.45 35.45 23.84
CA GLY A 6 -21.14 34.57 22.71
C GLY A 6 -19.64 34.32 22.60
N HIS A 7 -19.20 33.09 22.91
CA HIS A 7 -17.82 32.67 22.62
C HIS A 7 -17.66 32.40 21.12
N LYS A 8 -16.80 33.19 20.45
CA LYS A 8 -16.37 32.93 19.07
C LYS A 8 -15.64 31.59 18.97
N THR A 9 -15.90 30.85 17.90
CA THR A 9 -15.24 29.57 17.57
C THR A 9 -13.75 29.77 17.24
N LEU A 10 -12.95 28.71 17.34
CA LEU A 10 -11.50 28.76 17.04
C LEU A 10 -11.22 29.24 15.61
N ALA A 11 -12.07 28.85 14.66
CA ALA A 11 -11.97 29.27 13.27
C ALA A 11 -12.22 30.78 13.09
N GLU A 12 -13.22 31.34 13.78
CA GLU A 12 -13.51 32.79 13.75
C GLU A 12 -12.39 33.61 14.42
N LYS A 13 -11.75 33.08 15.47
CA LYS A 13 -10.59 33.69 16.12
C LYS A 13 -9.37 33.71 15.19
N LEU A 14 -9.08 32.58 14.53
CA LEU A 14 -7.99 32.48 13.55
C LEU A 14 -8.21 33.39 12.33
N ALA A 15 -9.44 33.46 11.83
CA ALA A 15 -9.80 34.36 10.73
C ALA A 15 -9.63 35.84 11.10
N SER A 16 -10.05 36.23 12.31
CA SER A 16 -9.86 37.59 12.84
C SER A 16 -8.38 37.94 13.01
N CYS A 17 -7.54 37.01 13.46
CA CYS A 17 -6.09 37.20 13.56
C CYS A 17 -5.43 37.37 12.18
N MET A 18 -5.81 36.54 11.20
CA MET A 18 -5.28 36.64 9.84
C MET A 18 -5.69 37.94 9.15
N GLN A 19 -6.90 38.45 9.41
CA GLN A 19 -7.33 39.76 8.95
C GLN A 19 -6.52 40.90 9.58
N HIS A 20 -6.17 40.78 10.88
CA HIS A 20 -5.39 41.80 11.56
C HIS A 20 -3.93 41.84 11.11
N ILE A 21 -3.31 40.68 10.88
CA ILE A 21 -1.95 40.59 10.31
C ILE A 21 -1.89 41.26 8.93
N LYS A 22 -2.94 41.07 8.12
CA LYS A 22 -3.07 41.75 6.82
C LYS A 22 -3.32 43.26 6.95
N SER A 23 -4.09 43.71 7.94
CA SER A 23 -4.36 45.15 8.13
C SER A 23 -3.14 45.95 8.57
N VAL A 24 -2.13 45.29 9.14
CA VAL A 24 -0.85 45.89 9.55
C VAL A 24 0.20 45.80 8.41
N GLY A 25 -0.20 45.37 7.21
CA GLY A 25 0.64 45.42 6.00
C GLY A 25 1.36 44.12 5.64
N PHE A 26 1.23 43.05 6.42
CA PHE A 26 1.85 41.76 6.11
C PHE A 26 1.00 40.93 5.14
N ARG A 27 1.63 40.40 4.08
CA ARG A 27 0.91 39.65 3.02
C ARG A 27 0.46 38.26 3.48
N SER A 28 1.18 37.65 4.43
CA SER A 28 0.92 36.30 4.92
C SER A 28 1.45 36.07 6.35
N PHE A 29 0.95 35.03 7.04
CA PHE A 29 1.45 34.63 8.36
C PHE A 29 2.94 34.20 8.33
N PRO A 30 3.44 33.48 7.31
CA PRO A 30 4.87 33.21 7.17
C PRO A 30 5.74 34.47 7.00
N ASP A 31 5.27 35.51 6.31
CA ASP A 31 5.99 36.79 6.19
C ASP A 31 6.09 37.50 7.55
N PHE A 32 4.98 37.52 8.30
CA PHE A 32 4.95 38.03 9.67
C PHE A 32 5.94 37.28 10.57
N MET A 33 5.96 35.94 10.50
CA MET A 33 6.89 35.13 11.30
C MET A 33 8.35 35.28 10.89
N LYS A 34 8.64 35.56 9.61
CA LYS A 34 10.00 35.88 9.15
C LYS A 34 10.49 37.20 9.74
N GLN A 35 9.67 38.24 9.70
CA GLN A 35 10.03 39.56 10.22
C GLN A 35 10.25 39.54 11.74
N LEU A 36 9.40 38.82 12.48
CA LEU A 36 9.50 38.65 13.93
C LEU A 36 10.80 37.95 14.38
N VAL A 37 11.50 37.27 13.47
CA VAL A 37 12.77 36.56 13.71
C VAL A 37 13.98 37.31 13.15
N ILE A 38 13.79 38.25 12.20
CA ILE A 38 14.88 38.92 11.47
C ILE A 38 15.21 40.33 12.02
N GLU A 39 14.25 41.08 12.57
CA GLU A 39 14.41 42.52 12.84
C GLU A 39 14.91 42.95 14.23
N PHE A 40 15.68 42.12 14.96
CA PHE A 40 16.39 42.58 16.16
C PHE A 40 17.91 42.50 15.97
N PRO A 41 18.56 43.56 15.45
CA PRO A 41 20.01 43.63 15.42
C PRO A 41 20.55 43.73 16.85
N LYS A 42 21.60 42.97 17.13
CA LYS A 42 22.38 43.10 18.36
C LYS A 42 23.03 44.48 18.40
N GLY A 43 22.55 45.36 19.28
CA GLY A 43 23.34 46.48 19.77
C GLY A 43 22.56 47.73 20.16
N GLN A 44 22.62 48.04 21.46
CA GLN A 44 22.49 49.34 22.16
C GLN A 44 21.24 49.48 23.04
N GLY A 45 21.46 49.40 24.36
CA GLY A 45 20.48 49.66 25.41
C GLY A 45 20.71 48.76 26.64
N SER A 46 20.68 49.34 27.84
CA SER A 46 21.27 48.85 29.10
C SER A 46 20.68 47.57 29.72
N ALA A 47 21.44 47.03 30.67
CA ALA A 47 21.19 45.82 31.46
C ALA A 47 19.79 45.74 32.11
N THR A 48 19.36 44.48 32.30
CA THR A 48 18.07 43.97 32.82
C THR A 48 16.97 43.82 31.75
N ASP A 49 16.57 42.54 31.56
CA ASP A 49 15.52 42.02 30.67
C ASP A 49 15.73 42.06 29.15
N GLY A 50 16.28 40.95 28.65
CA GLY A 50 16.65 40.76 27.24
C GLY A 50 15.52 40.28 26.29
N PRO A 51 15.78 40.29 24.98
CA PRO A 51 14.83 40.07 23.86
C PRO A 51 14.09 38.73 23.84
N HIS A 52 14.49 37.77 24.69
CA HIS A 52 13.78 36.50 24.86
C HIS A 52 12.43 36.66 25.58
N GLN A 53 12.29 37.66 26.46
CA GLN A 53 11.03 37.89 27.17
C GLN A 53 9.98 38.49 26.25
N SER A 54 10.31 39.38 25.30
CA SER A 54 9.29 39.99 24.43
C SER A 54 8.72 39.00 23.40
N VAL A 55 9.54 38.10 22.85
CA VAL A 55 9.09 37.03 21.94
C VAL A 55 8.27 36.00 22.71
N THR A 56 8.69 35.64 23.93
CA THR A 56 7.96 34.71 24.79
C THR A 56 6.65 35.33 25.31
N GLN A 57 6.63 36.62 25.63
CA GLN A 57 5.43 37.36 26.05
C GLN A 57 4.46 37.55 24.86
N THR A 58 4.97 37.76 23.65
CA THR A 58 4.16 37.87 22.43
C THR A 58 3.56 36.52 22.05
N LEU A 59 4.35 35.43 22.08
CA LEU A 59 3.85 34.07 21.89
C LEU A 59 2.91 33.64 23.02
N ARG A 60 3.16 34.05 24.26
CA ARG A 60 2.28 33.81 25.41
C ARG A 60 0.96 34.56 25.24
N THR A 61 0.98 35.84 24.84
CA THR A 61 -0.25 36.63 24.57
C THR A 61 -1.02 36.08 23.36
N PHE A 62 -0.30 35.58 22.35
CA PHE A 62 -0.85 34.88 21.18
C PHE A 62 -1.51 33.53 21.54
N LEU A 63 -0.96 32.81 22.53
CA LEU A 63 -1.47 31.53 23.00
C LEU A 63 -2.54 31.66 24.12
N GLU A 64 -2.51 32.74 24.92
CA GLU A 64 -3.36 32.99 26.10
C GLU A 64 -4.61 33.85 25.84
N TRP A 65 -5.09 33.94 24.59
CA TRP A 65 -6.43 34.46 24.24
C TRP A 65 -6.72 35.95 24.57
N GLY A 66 -5.71 36.83 24.55
CA GLY A 66 -5.87 38.29 24.68
C GLY A 66 -5.84 39.07 23.34
N SER A 67 -6.36 40.30 23.32
CA SER A 67 -6.35 41.20 22.15
C SER A 67 -4.91 41.52 21.71
N VAL A 68 -4.57 41.22 20.44
CA VAL A 68 -3.24 41.39 19.82
C VAL A 68 -2.93 42.86 19.46
N LYS A 69 -3.93 43.74 19.59
CA LYS A 69 -3.86 45.17 19.22
C LYS A 69 -2.70 45.95 19.87
N PRO A 70 -2.40 45.82 21.18
CA PRO A 70 -1.34 46.59 21.82
C PRO A 70 0.07 46.27 21.31
N VAL A 71 0.30 45.03 20.88
CA VAL A 71 1.61 44.57 20.37
C VAL A 71 1.84 45.08 18.95
N LEU A 72 0.80 45.10 18.13
CA LEU A 72 0.86 45.60 16.75
C LEU A 72 0.98 47.12 16.70
N ASP A 73 0.29 47.83 17.61
CA ASP A 73 0.42 49.29 17.77
C ASP A 73 1.84 49.69 18.20
N GLY A 74 2.53 48.84 18.99
CA GLY A 74 3.93 49.05 19.39
C GLY A 74 4.96 48.78 18.28
N ILE A 75 4.68 47.85 17.35
CA ILE A 75 5.52 47.59 16.17
C ILE A 75 5.35 48.72 15.14
N ALA A 76 4.13 49.19 14.93
CA ALA A 76 3.84 50.30 14.03
C ALA A 76 4.46 51.63 14.50
N ALA A 77 4.57 51.86 15.81
CA ALA A 77 5.18 53.06 16.39
C ALA A 77 6.71 53.13 16.23
N ASN A 78 7.40 52.02 15.95
CA ASN A 78 8.86 51.95 15.81
C ASN A 78 9.35 51.94 14.35
N MET A 79 8.45 51.93 13.37
CA MET A 79 8.79 52.08 11.95
C MET A 79 8.92 53.57 11.62
N THR A 80 10.15 54.09 11.49
CA THR A 80 10.35 55.45 10.98
C THR A 80 10.19 55.54 9.46
N GLU A 81 9.65 56.67 9.00
CA GLU A 81 9.24 57.00 7.62
C GLU A 81 10.34 56.84 6.52
N LYS A 82 11.57 56.47 6.87
CA LYS A 82 12.69 56.29 5.93
C LYS A 82 12.82 54.89 5.31
N ASP A 83 12.10 53.88 5.82
CA ASP A 83 12.19 52.50 5.31
C ASP A 83 11.14 52.14 4.24
N VAL A 84 10.33 53.13 3.83
CA VAL A 84 9.32 52.96 2.78
C VAL A 84 9.75 53.73 1.54
N ASN A 85 10.22 53.01 0.51
CA ASN A 85 10.32 53.59 -0.83
C ASN A 85 8.97 53.46 -1.56
N ARG A 86 8.68 54.41 -2.46
CA ARG A 86 7.34 54.78 -2.98
C ARG A 86 6.43 53.69 -3.59
N ASP A 87 6.88 52.43 -3.70
CA ASP A 87 6.11 51.30 -4.21
C ASP A 87 6.01 50.08 -3.26
N GLY A 88 6.42 50.19 -1.98
CA GLY A 88 6.10 49.18 -0.95
C GLY A 88 6.74 47.79 -1.13
N LEU A 89 7.97 47.72 -1.65
CA LEU A 89 8.78 46.50 -1.73
C LEU A 89 10.15 46.70 -1.06
N ILE A 90 10.55 45.77 -0.21
CA ILE A 90 11.90 45.69 0.40
C ILE A 90 12.82 44.92 -0.58
N PRO A 91 14.07 45.34 -0.86
CA PRO A 91 14.96 44.66 -1.81
C PRO A 91 15.54 43.35 -1.28
N ASP A 92 15.68 42.37 -2.17
CA ASP A 92 16.43 41.13 -1.93
C ASP A 92 17.93 41.44 -1.73
N TYR A 93 18.43 41.24 -0.50
CA TYR A 93 19.88 41.18 -0.29
C TYR A 93 20.39 39.76 -0.57
N CYS A 94 21.12 39.64 -1.69
CA CYS A 94 22.11 38.59 -1.90
C CYS A 94 23.20 38.69 -0.82
N ILE A 95 23.48 37.60 -0.11
CA ILE A 95 24.67 37.49 0.75
C ILE A 95 25.65 36.51 0.09
N SER A 96 26.81 37.07 -0.27
CA SER A 96 28.03 36.42 -0.76
C SER A 96 28.64 35.45 0.29
N PRO A 97 29.45 34.43 -0.09
CA PRO A 97 29.91 33.37 0.82
C PRO A 97 31.02 33.75 1.81
N ASP A 98 31.59 34.96 1.74
CA ASP A 98 32.82 35.28 2.46
C ASP A 98 32.60 36.24 3.62
N ILE A 99 32.34 35.69 4.80
CA ILE A 99 32.69 36.34 6.07
C ILE A 99 33.43 35.33 6.94
N ALA A 100 34.75 35.51 7.00
CA ALA A 100 35.60 34.88 7.99
C ALA A 100 35.14 35.31 9.40
N ILE A 101 34.67 34.34 10.19
CA ILE A 101 34.32 34.58 11.59
C ILE A 101 35.61 34.47 12.41
N SER A 102 35.97 35.60 13.04
CA SER A 102 37.04 35.73 14.02
C SER A 102 36.92 34.68 15.15
N PRO A 103 38.01 34.04 15.59
CA PRO A 103 38.00 33.12 16.73
C PRO A 103 37.89 33.94 18.01
N GLY A 104 36.67 34.12 18.52
CA GLY A 104 36.49 35.08 19.61
C GLY A 104 35.13 35.03 20.29
N ILE A 105 34.60 33.84 20.58
CA ILE A 105 33.71 33.64 21.73
C ILE A 105 34.08 32.28 22.35
N PHE A 106 35.11 32.30 23.20
CA PHE A 106 35.19 31.32 24.28
C PHE A 106 33.93 31.55 25.12
N LEU A 107 32.92 30.71 24.97
CA LEU A 107 32.06 30.42 26.11
C LEU A 107 33.02 29.80 27.12
N SER A 108 33.43 30.59 28.12
CA SER A 108 33.98 30.01 29.33
C SER A 108 32.89 29.07 29.83
N PHE A 109 33.05 27.78 29.58
CA PHE A 109 32.52 26.79 30.49
C PHE A 109 33.07 27.23 31.83
N GLY A 110 32.20 27.84 32.65
CA GLY A 110 32.53 28.12 34.03
C GLY A 110 33.12 26.83 34.56
N SER A 111 34.40 26.88 34.87
CA SER A 111 35.10 25.80 35.52
C SER A 111 34.17 25.29 36.62
N TYR A 112 33.72 24.04 36.52
CA TYR A 112 33.35 23.29 37.70
C TYR A 112 34.65 23.09 38.49
N ALA A 113 35.18 24.19 39.02
CA ALA A 113 36.16 24.18 40.08
C ALA A 113 35.39 23.65 41.28
N ILE A 114 35.51 22.34 41.48
CA ILE A 114 35.15 21.70 42.73
C ILE A 114 36.09 22.30 43.76
N ASP A 115 35.60 23.24 44.57
CA ASP A 115 36.34 23.67 45.77
C ASP A 115 36.38 22.48 46.74
N PRO A 116 37.57 21.93 47.05
CA PRO A 116 37.70 20.83 47.99
C PRO A 116 37.85 21.43 49.38
N ILE A 117 36.78 22.05 49.91
CA ILE A 117 36.77 22.51 51.30
C ILE A 117 35.44 22.12 51.90
N PHE A 118 35.41 20.97 52.56
CA PHE A 118 34.70 20.67 53.81
C PHE A 118 34.69 19.15 54.04
N PHE A 119 35.86 18.60 54.43
CA PHE A 119 35.95 17.31 55.13
C PHE A 119 36.80 17.51 56.38
N ALA A 120 36.20 18.10 57.41
CA ALA A 120 36.74 18.10 58.77
C ALA A 120 35.56 18.27 59.74
N GLY A 121 34.89 17.16 60.06
CA GLY A 121 33.77 17.17 60.98
C GLY A 121 33.05 15.84 60.95
N ASP A 122 33.34 15.03 61.96
CA ASP A 122 32.70 13.75 62.24
C ASP A 122 31.19 13.95 62.49
N TYR A 123 30.38 13.88 61.43
CA TYR A 123 28.91 13.94 61.50
C TYR A 123 28.31 12.77 60.74
N SER A 124 28.66 11.56 61.18
CA SER A 124 28.29 10.31 60.51
C SER A 124 26.90 9.76 60.87
N LYS A 125 26.05 10.45 61.64
CA LYS A 125 24.75 9.86 62.08
C LYS A 125 23.49 10.72 62.02
N GLU A 126 23.52 12.04 61.85
CA GLU A 126 22.31 12.88 62.00
C GLU A 126 21.82 13.62 60.74
N LEU A 127 22.52 13.53 59.61
CA LEU A 127 22.15 14.26 58.37
C LEU A 127 21.24 13.49 57.41
N GLN A 128 20.84 12.25 57.71
CA GLN A 128 20.10 11.41 56.77
C GLN A 128 18.64 11.86 56.51
N HIS A 129 18.07 12.75 57.34
CA HIS A 129 16.66 13.16 57.22
C HIS A 129 16.39 14.67 57.15
N THR A 130 17.42 15.52 57.05
CA THR A 130 17.23 16.97 56.87
C THR A 130 17.35 17.37 55.38
N PRO A 131 16.59 18.37 54.89
CA PRO A 131 16.70 18.87 53.52
C PRO A 131 18.14 19.27 53.12
N VAL A 132 18.92 19.71 54.12
CA VAL A 132 20.34 20.09 53.97
C VAL A 132 21.22 18.86 53.72
N GLY A 133 21.01 17.75 54.44
CA GLY A 133 21.77 16.51 54.22
C GLY A 133 21.43 15.82 52.91
N HIS A 134 20.16 15.87 52.49
CA HIS A 134 19.75 15.45 51.14
C HIS A 134 20.47 16.25 50.04
N GLY A 135 20.60 17.57 50.22
CA GLY A 135 21.30 18.44 49.27
C GLY A 135 22.80 18.12 49.13
N VAL A 136 23.47 17.81 50.24
CA VAL A 136 24.90 17.42 50.24
C VAL A 136 25.11 16.08 49.55
N LEU A 137 24.27 15.08 49.84
CA LEU A 137 24.35 13.77 49.20
C LEU A 137 24.05 13.83 47.69
N LEU A 138 23.07 14.63 47.27
CA LEU A 138 22.78 14.87 45.86
C LEU A 138 23.96 15.51 45.12
N ARG A 139 24.63 16.50 45.75
CA ARG A 139 25.82 17.13 45.18
C ARG A 139 27.01 16.19 45.05
N PHE A 140 27.16 15.23 45.97
CA PHE A 140 28.17 14.19 45.88
C PHE A 140 27.84 13.12 44.84
N ALA A 141 26.58 12.71 44.72
CA ALA A 141 26.16 11.64 43.81
C ALA A 141 26.13 12.08 42.34
N LEU A 142 25.80 13.34 42.05
CA LEU A 142 25.63 13.83 40.68
C LEU A 142 26.89 13.67 39.81
N PRO A 143 28.12 14.04 40.26
CA PRO A 143 29.34 13.83 39.48
C PRO A 143 29.60 12.36 39.16
N ILE A 144 29.38 11.46 40.12
CA ILE A 144 29.59 10.01 39.93
C ILE A 144 28.63 9.47 38.87
N VAL A 145 27.36 9.90 38.91
CA VAL A 145 26.37 9.51 37.89
C VAL A 145 26.71 10.08 36.52
N LEU A 146 27.23 11.31 36.43
CA LEU A 146 27.66 11.91 35.17
C LEU A 146 28.85 11.16 34.56
N GLU A 147 29.85 10.79 35.38
CA GLU A 147 30.98 9.97 34.96
C GLU A 147 30.52 8.58 34.47
N GLU A 148 29.53 7.98 35.15
CA GLU A 148 28.91 6.74 34.72
C GLU A 148 28.21 6.87 33.37
N ILE A 149 27.42 7.94 33.18
CA ILE A 149 26.76 8.23 31.91
C ILE A 149 27.79 8.41 30.80
N ASP A 150 28.92 9.07 31.05
CA ASP A 150 29.97 9.22 30.04
C ASP A 150 30.61 7.88 29.67
N ARG A 151 30.85 7.02 30.65
CA ARG A 151 31.36 5.65 30.43
C ARG A 151 30.38 4.80 29.62
N GLU A 152 29.12 4.77 30.02
CA GLU A 152 28.05 4.03 29.33
C GLU A 152 27.82 4.55 27.90
N ALA A 153 27.79 5.86 27.71
CA ALA A 153 27.65 6.47 26.39
C ALA A 153 28.85 6.10 25.50
N ASN A 154 30.08 6.11 26.01
CA ASN A 154 31.25 5.68 25.24
C ASN A 154 31.18 4.20 24.86
N ALA A 155 30.65 3.34 25.73
CA ALA A 155 30.43 1.92 25.41
C ALA A 155 29.39 1.73 24.29
N LEU A 156 28.30 2.50 24.30
CA LEU A 156 27.30 2.48 23.22
C LEU A 156 27.80 3.11 21.91
N MET A 157 28.90 3.85 21.93
CA MET A 157 29.53 4.43 20.75
C MET A 157 30.72 3.61 20.23
N ASP A 158 30.99 2.42 20.78
CA ASP A 158 32.03 1.54 20.22
C ASP A 158 31.71 1.15 18.77
N LYS A 159 32.73 0.93 17.94
CA LYS A 159 32.55 0.67 16.49
C LYS A 159 31.66 -0.55 16.19
N ASN A 160 31.56 -1.50 17.11
CA ASN A 160 30.73 -2.70 16.98
C ASN A 160 29.32 -2.53 17.58
N SER A 161 28.96 -1.33 18.05
CA SER A 161 27.64 -1.05 18.61
C SER A 161 26.56 -1.02 17.52
N LEU A 162 25.37 -1.48 17.91
CA LEU A 162 24.16 -1.51 17.06
C LEU A 162 23.63 -0.12 16.68
N PHE A 163 24.22 0.96 17.22
CA PHE A 163 23.85 2.33 16.89
C PHE A 163 24.71 2.94 15.76
N HIS A 164 25.83 2.30 15.40
CA HIS A 164 26.71 2.80 14.35
C HIS A 164 26.07 2.75 12.97
N GLY A 165 26.20 3.85 12.23
CA GLY A 165 25.76 3.90 10.84
C GLY A 165 26.84 3.28 9.95
N ALA A 166 26.45 2.42 9.02
CA ALA A 166 27.40 1.84 8.07
C ALA A 166 28.12 2.94 7.27
N ARG A 167 29.46 2.81 7.19
CA ARG A 167 30.32 3.73 6.42
C ARG A 167 29.95 3.71 4.94
N THR A 168 29.71 2.51 4.43
CA THR A 168 29.16 2.21 3.10
C THR A 168 27.74 1.68 3.27
N TRP A 169 26.77 2.24 2.57
CA TRP A 169 25.40 1.71 2.58
C TRP A 169 25.33 0.46 1.71
N SER A 170 24.86 -0.64 2.29
CA SER A 170 24.16 -1.71 1.58
C SER A 170 22.68 -1.68 1.97
N TRP A 171 21.82 -2.31 1.17
CA TRP A 171 20.41 -2.49 1.55
C TRP A 171 20.28 -3.24 2.87
N ASP A 172 21.10 -4.27 3.08
CA ASP A 172 21.15 -5.00 4.36
C ASP A 172 21.50 -4.08 5.52
N SER A 173 22.44 -3.15 5.34
CA SER A 173 22.82 -2.19 6.38
C SER A 173 21.68 -1.24 6.76
N LEU A 174 20.80 -0.89 5.82
CA LEU A 174 19.64 -0.05 6.09
C LEU A 174 18.51 -0.86 6.75
N LEU A 175 18.37 -2.13 6.40
CA LEU A 175 17.36 -3.05 6.93
C LEU A 175 17.76 -3.66 8.29
N GLN A 176 19.00 -3.49 8.72
CA GLN A 176 19.50 -3.91 10.03
C GLN A 176 18.95 -3.11 11.22
N LEU A 177 18.20 -2.02 10.99
CA LEU A 177 17.59 -1.25 12.08
C LEU A 177 16.52 -2.09 12.79
N SER A 178 16.83 -2.51 14.01
CA SER A 178 15.90 -3.14 14.95
C SER A 178 15.90 -2.34 16.26
N LEU A 179 14.77 -1.69 16.55
CA LEU A 179 14.61 -0.93 17.80
C LEU A 179 14.68 -1.86 19.02
N ASP A 180 14.16 -3.08 18.92
CA ASP A 180 14.19 -4.07 20.00
C ASP A 180 15.62 -4.55 20.30
N SER A 181 16.41 -4.80 19.24
CA SER A 181 17.82 -5.19 19.40
C SER A 181 18.65 -4.04 19.99
N GLN A 182 18.39 -2.81 19.56
CA GLN A 182 19.02 -1.61 20.12
C GLN A 182 18.63 -1.36 21.57
N GLN A 183 17.36 -1.60 21.92
CA GLN A 183 16.89 -1.57 23.30
C GLN A 183 17.62 -2.59 24.17
N ALA A 184 17.65 -3.86 23.76
CA ALA A 184 18.35 -4.90 24.51
C ALA A 184 19.83 -4.58 24.70
N HIS A 185 20.47 -4.02 23.67
CA HIS A 185 21.85 -3.56 23.73
C HIS A 185 22.04 -2.37 24.67
N ALA A 186 21.13 -1.40 24.68
CA ALA A 186 21.16 -0.24 25.57
C ALA A 186 20.94 -0.65 27.04
N VAL A 187 19.96 -1.51 27.31
CA VAL A 187 19.70 -2.04 28.67
C VAL A 187 20.92 -2.76 29.23
N LYS A 188 21.62 -3.53 28.39
CA LYS A 188 22.78 -4.32 28.80
C LYS A 188 24.03 -3.46 29.05
N ASN A 189 24.33 -2.51 28.16
CA ASN A 189 25.60 -1.79 28.16
C ASN A 189 25.52 -0.36 28.72
N ALA A 190 24.30 0.16 28.90
CA ALA A 190 24.04 1.48 29.45
C ALA A 190 22.81 1.49 30.39
N PRO A 191 22.82 0.67 31.46
CA PRO A 191 21.68 0.53 32.36
C PRO A 191 21.31 1.84 33.07
N VAL A 192 22.26 2.72 33.40
CA VAL A 192 21.98 3.99 34.08
C VAL A 192 21.31 4.97 33.10
N ILE A 193 21.86 5.16 31.90
CA ILE A 193 21.25 5.99 30.86
C ILE A 193 19.85 5.49 30.53
N TRP A 194 19.70 4.17 30.32
CA TRP A 194 18.40 3.55 30.04
C TRP A 194 17.41 3.82 31.16
N SER A 195 17.81 3.61 32.42
CA SER A 195 16.97 3.83 33.60
C SER A 195 16.52 5.29 33.72
N ILE A 196 17.39 6.25 33.43
CA ILE A 196 17.07 7.69 33.47
C ILE A 196 16.05 8.04 32.37
N LEU A 197 16.31 7.65 31.12
CA LEU A 197 15.43 8.00 29.99
C LEU A 197 14.07 7.28 30.08
N SER A 198 14.06 6.00 30.47
CA SER A 198 12.83 5.24 30.71
C SER A 198 12.02 5.80 31.88
N THR A 199 12.69 6.30 32.93
CA THR A 199 12.08 7.01 34.06
C THR A 199 11.37 8.29 33.61
N ILE A 200 11.95 9.02 32.64
CA ILE A 200 11.31 10.22 32.06
C ILE A 200 10.10 9.81 31.20
N ALA A 201 10.22 8.73 30.43
CA ALA A 201 9.19 8.26 29.52
C ALA A 201 7.97 7.62 30.22
N VAL A 202 8.14 7.06 31.44
CA VAL A 202 7.10 6.30 32.15
C VAL A 202 6.86 6.82 33.57
N ASN A 203 5.59 7.14 33.86
CA ASN A 203 5.15 7.55 35.19
C ASN A 203 5.41 6.45 36.24
N GLN A 204 5.79 6.85 37.45
CA GLN A 204 6.17 5.98 38.58
C GLN A 204 5.16 4.85 38.84
N GLY A 205 3.85 5.12 38.75
CA GLY A 205 2.80 4.11 38.95
C GLY A 205 2.68 3.05 37.85
N ARG A 206 3.20 3.32 36.63
CA ARG A 206 3.21 2.38 35.50
C ARG A 206 4.49 1.56 35.40
N ARG A 207 5.52 1.87 36.19
CA ARG A 207 6.81 1.14 36.17
C ARG A 207 6.71 -0.26 36.77
N GLY A 208 5.75 -0.50 37.66
CA GLY A 208 5.51 -1.82 38.29
C GLY A 208 4.53 -2.71 37.52
N SER A 209 3.72 -2.15 36.62
CA SER A 209 2.78 -2.90 35.79
C SER A 209 3.37 -3.08 34.39
N MET A 210 3.97 -4.23 34.11
CA MET A 210 4.49 -4.58 32.77
C MET A 210 3.39 -4.78 31.70
N GLU A 211 2.12 -4.47 31.99
CA GLU A 211 1.04 -4.52 31.01
C GLU A 211 0.94 -3.19 30.25
N ILE A 212 1.62 -3.14 29.11
CA ILE A 212 1.37 -2.13 28.08
C ILE A 212 0.06 -2.54 27.40
N LYS A 213 -1.01 -1.77 27.57
CA LYS A 213 -2.19 -1.89 26.70
C LYS A 213 -1.77 -1.60 25.27
N GLU A 214 -2.11 -2.49 24.33
CA GLU A 214 -1.73 -2.44 22.90
C GLU A 214 -2.11 -1.15 22.15
N GLU A 215 -2.92 -0.25 22.75
CA GLU A 215 -3.45 0.95 22.09
C GLU A 215 -2.61 2.24 22.31
N GLY A 216 -1.34 2.14 22.71
CA GLY A 216 -0.47 3.29 23.04
C GLY A 216 0.85 3.36 22.26
N ARG A 217 1.48 4.56 22.25
CA ARG A 217 2.88 4.70 21.79
C ARG A 217 3.81 3.95 22.73
N ASP A 218 4.69 3.13 22.19
CA ASP A 218 5.66 2.38 22.99
C ASP A 218 6.73 3.32 23.61
N PRO A 219 6.76 3.50 24.94
CA PRO A 219 7.73 4.34 25.61
C PRO A 219 9.17 3.83 25.46
N TRP A 220 9.36 2.52 25.24
CA TRP A 220 10.68 1.92 25.11
C TRP A 220 11.30 2.25 23.76
N GLN A 221 10.54 2.09 22.67
CA GLN A 221 10.96 2.56 21.35
C GLN A 221 11.24 4.06 21.34
N GLY A 222 10.39 4.88 22.00
CA GLY A 222 10.64 6.31 22.17
C GLY A 222 11.95 6.62 22.89
N THR A 223 12.31 5.80 23.89
CA THR A 223 13.57 5.91 24.63
C THR A 223 14.78 5.58 23.75
N VAL A 224 14.70 4.53 22.93
CA VAL A 224 15.75 4.17 21.95
C VAL A 224 15.99 5.29 20.95
N VAL A 225 14.91 5.91 20.44
CA VAL A 225 14.99 7.02 19.50
C VAL A 225 15.67 8.24 20.15
N ALA A 226 15.27 8.60 21.38
CA ALA A 226 15.88 9.70 22.11
C ALA A 226 17.36 9.44 22.38
N LEU A 227 17.72 8.23 22.81
CA LEU A 227 19.10 7.82 23.03
C LEU A 227 19.92 7.92 21.74
N SER A 228 19.41 7.40 20.63
CA SER A 228 20.08 7.45 19.32
C SER A 228 20.35 8.89 18.86
N LEU A 229 19.40 9.80 19.09
CA LEU A 229 19.57 11.22 18.78
C LEU A 229 20.70 11.85 19.61
N LEU A 230 20.71 11.60 20.93
CA LEU A 230 21.73 12.13 21.83
C LEU A 230 23.12 11.57 21.49
N LEU A 231 23.21 10.27 21.20
CA LEU A 231 24.47 9.63 20.77
C LEU A 231 24.97 10.18 19.44
N TYR A 232 24.07 10.46 18.48
CA TYR A 232 24.45 11.07 17.20
C TYR A 232 24.99 12.49 17.35
N LEU A 233 24.38 13.29 18.24
CA LEU A 233 24.87 14.64 18.55
C LEU A 233 26.26 14.59 19.21
N ARG A 234 26.52 13.59 20.05
CA ARG A 234 27.84 13.35 20.66
C ARG A 234 28.87 12.85 19.64
N ASN A 235 28.46 11.95 18.75
CA ASN A 235 29.33 11.34 17.75
C ASN A 235 28.58 11.06 16.44
N LYS A 236 28.97 11.78 15.38
CA LYS A 236 28.37 11.67 14.04
C LYS A 236 28.55 10.30 13.36
N SER A 237 29.40 9.41 13.89
CA SER A 237 29.51 8.03 13.39
C SER A 237 28.32 7.14 13.82
N VAL A 238 27.65 7.51 14.91
CA VAL A 238 26.45 6.83 15.43
C VAL A 238 25.20 7.31 14.70
N ALA A 239 25.17 7.04 13.40
CA ALA A 239 24.24 7.67 12.48
C ALA A 239 23.19 6.71 11.90
N LEU A 240 23.02 5.49 12.43
CA LEU A 240 22.10 4.52 11.84
C LEU A 240 20.67 5.05 11.76
N LEU A 241 20.10 5.50 12.88
CA LEU A 241 18.74 6.04 12.90
C LEU A 241 18.61 7.32 12.04
N PRO A 242 19.48 8.35 12.16
CA PRO A 242 19.42 9.53 11.30
C PRO A 242 19.54 9.21 9.80
N GLN A 243 20.32 8.19 9.44
CA GLN A 243 20.47 7.73 8.06
C GLN A 243 19.18 7.09 7.54
N VAL A 244 18.58 6.18 8.31
CA VAL A 244 17.29 5.56 7.96
C VAL A 244 16.19 6.63 7.86
N MET A 245 16.11 7.54 8.83
CA MET A 245 15.18 8.67 8.77
C MET A 245 15.41 9.55 7.54
N GLY A 246 16.67 9.76 7.13
CA GLY A 246 16.98 10.47 5.89
C GLY A 246 16.43 9.80 4.63
N VAL A 247 16.49 8.45 4.57
CA VAL A 247 15.91 7.65 3.47
C VAL A 247 14.39 7.69 3.51
N VAL A 248 13.76 7.58 4.68
CA VAL A 248 12.29 7.67 4.84
C VAL A 248 11.79 9.05 4.39
N LEU A 249 12.45 10.13 4.81
CA LEU A 249 12.10 11.46 4.34
C LEU A 249 12.24 11.58 2.82
N PHE A 250 13.16 10.81 2.22
CA PHE A 250 13.46 10.88 0.79
C PHE A 250 12.36 10.20 0.00
N SER A 251 11.95 9.00 0.44
CA SER A 251 10.84 8.27 -0.17
C SER A 251 9.51 9.02 -0.04
N CYS A 252 9.32 9.80 1.02
CA CYS A 252 8.15 10.67 1.20
C CYS A 252 8.20 11.97 0.36
N ASN A 253 9.21 12.18 -0.51
CA ASN A 253 9.40 13.42 -1.27
C ASN A 253 9.44 14.68 -0.39
N THR A 254 10.04 14.58 0.80
CA THR A 254 10.07 15.68 1.77
C THR A 254 10.88 16.86 1.22
N ASN A 255 10.39 18.08 1.44
CA ASN A 255 11.09 19.30 1.05
C ASN A 255 12.48 19.39 1.71
N ARG A 256 13.50 19.82 0.93
CA ARG A 256 14.88 20.03 1.40
C ARG A 256 14.99 20.92 2.64
N PHE A 257 14.05 21.83 2.87
CA PHE A 257 13.99 22.64 4.09
C PHE A 257 13.82 21.79 5.35
N ILE A 258 12.95 20.77 5.31
CA ILE A 258 12.72 19.86 6.45
C ILE A 258 13.98 19.06 6.75
N TYR A 259 14.72 18.63 5.73
CA TYR A 259 16.04 18.01 5.93
C TYR A 259 16.99 18.94 6.68
N ARG A 260 17.10 20.21 6.27
CA ARG A 260 17.98 21.18 6.93
C ARG A 260 17.58 21.40 8.39
N LEU A 261 16.29 21.41 8.68
CA LEU A 261 15.76 21.54 10.04
C LEU A 261 16.09 20.28 10.87
N LEU A 262 15.65 19.11 10.42
CA LEU A 262 15.81 17.85 11.15
C LEU A 262 17.26 17.41 11.29
N SER A 263 18.12 17.74 10.33
CA SER A 263 19.55 17.45 10.43
C SER A 263 20.27 18.27 11.50
N ARG A 264 19.77 19.48 11.80
CA ARG A 264 20.30 20.28 12.92
C ARG A 264 19.90 19.73 14.27
N PHE A 265 18.75 19.05 14.35
CA PHE A 265 18.29 18.37 15.57
C PHE A 265 18.88 16.97 15.74
N GLY A 266 19.65 16.48 14.76
CA GLY A 266 20.19 15.12 14.79
C GLY A 266 19.15 14.02 14.50
N ILE A 267 17.94 14.38 14.04
CA ILE A 267 16.87 13.43 13.70
C ILE A 267 17.13 12.77 12.34
N SER A 268 17.80 13.49 11.43
CA SER A 268 18.09 13.01 10.08
C SER A 268 19.49 13.43 9.64
N VAL A 269 20.05 12.78 8.61
CA VAL A 269 21.24 13.30 7.94
C VAL A 269 20.87 14.37 6.90
N ALA A 270 21.85 15.16 6.45
CA ALA A 270 21.61 16.16 5.43
C ALA A 270 21.13 15.54 4.11
N TYR A 271 20.28 16.25 3.36
CA TYR A 271 19.79 15.80 2.04
C TYR A 271 20.92 15.39 1.09
N SER A 272 22.01 16.17 1.04
CA SER A 272 23.17 15.85 0.20
C SER A 272 23.84 14.53 0.61
N THR A 273 23.88 14.24 1.90
CA THR A 273 24.37 12.95 2.42
C THR A 273 23.47 11.80 1.95
N VAL A 274 22.15 11.93 2.08
CA VAL A 274 21.21 10.91 1.59
C VAL A 274 21.40 10.70 0.09
N SER A 275 21.36 11.76 -0.70
CA SER A 275 21.50 11.71 -2.16
C SER A 275 22.82 11.05 -2.60
N ASN A 276 23.95 11.45 -2.01
CA ASN A 276 25.26 10.87 -2.34
C ASN A 276 25.34 9.40 -1.98
N LYS A 277 24.76 9.00 -0.85
CA LYS A 277 24.77 7.60 -0.44
C LYS A 277 23.82 6.74 -1.28
N LEU A 278 22.65 7.26 -1.68
CA LEU A 278 21.75 6.59 -2.62
C LEU A 278 22.41 6.39 -4.00
N HIS A 279 23.16 7.38 -4.52
CA HIS A 279 23.93 7.20 -5.76
C HIS A 279 24.97 6.08 -5.65
N LYS A 280 25.71 6.02 -4.53
CA LYS A 280 26.68 4.94 -4.30
C LYS A 280 26.01 3.57 -4.18
N LEU A 281 24.84 3.51 -3.52
CA LEU A 281 24.05 2.31 -3.42
C LEU A 281 23.57 1.85 -4.80
N GLY A 282 23.07 2.76 -5.64
CA GLY A 282 22.71 2.48 -7.02
C GLY A 282 23.88 1.94 -7.85
N ALA A 283 25.06 2.54 -7.73
CA ALA A 283 26.27 2.05 -8.40
C ALA A 283 26.66 0.62 -7.95
N SER A 284 26.55 0.32 -6.65
CA SER A 284 26.81 -1.02 -6.12
C SER A 284 25.78 -2.06 -6.60
N VAL A 285 24.51 -1.66 -6.71
CA VAL A 285 23.45 -2.53 -7.24
C VAL A 285 23.68 -2.81 -8.72
N ARG A 286 24.08 -1.80 -9.51
CA ARG A 286 24.40 -1.96 -10.94
C ARG A 286 25.48 -3.02 -11.17
N GLU A 287 26.51 -3.06 -10.33
CA GLU A 287 27.55 -4.10 -10.41
C GLU A 287 26.99 -5.49 -10.06
N SER A 288 26.11 -5.56 -9.05
CA SER A 288 25.45 -6.81 -8.67
C SER A 288 24.51 -7.34 -9.78
N LEU A 289 23.86 -6.45 -10.53
CA LEU A 289 23.01 -6.79 -11.67
C LEU A 289 23.80 -7.39 -12.84
N LYS A 290 25.03 -6.93 -13.09
CA LYS A 290 25.94 -7.57 -14.06
C LYS A 290 26.32 -8.99 -13.64
N GLY A 291 26.56 -9.18 -12.34
CA GLY A 291 26.74 -10.51 -11.77
C GLY A 291 25.53 -11.41 -11.98
N LEU A 292 24.31 -10.87 -11.89
CA LEU A 292 23.08 -11.58 -12.21
C LEU A 292 23.00 -11.94 -13.70
N GLY A 293 23.33 -11.02 -14.62
CA GLY A 293 23.37 -11.30 -16.06
C GLY A 293 24.29 -12.47 -16.41
N SER A 294 25.49 -12.53 -15.81
CA SER A 294 26.40 -13.67 -16.00
C SER A 294 25.77 -15.02 -15.57
N ARG A 295 24.97 -15.02 -14.49
CA ARG A 295 24.26 -16.22 -14.01
C ARG A 295 23.08 -16.59 -14.89
N ILE A 296 22.39 -15.60 -15.48
CA ILE A 296 21.31 -15.80 -16.45
C ILE A 296 21.87 -16.46 -17.70
N TRP A 297 22.97 -15.93 -18.26
CA TRP A 297 23.63 -16.50 -19.43
C TRP A 297 24.05 -17.96 -19.21
N LYS A 298 24.64 -18.26 -18.05
CA LYS A 298 25.00 -19.63 -17.66
C LYS A 298 23.80 -20.54 -17.33
N LYS A 299 22.57 -20.04 -17.45
CA LYS A 299 21.32 -20.74 -17.11
C LYS A 299 21.28 -21.25 -15.66
N GLU A 300 22.09 -20.65 -14.76
CA GLU A 300 22.06 -20.95 -13.32
C GLU A 300 20.81 -20.37 -12.65
N VAL A 301 20.28 -19.28 -13.22
CA VAL A 301 19.05 -18.61 -12.78
C VAL A 301 18.21 -18.27 -14.00
N LEU A 302 16.99 -18.77 -14.03
CA LEU A 302 15.99 -18.36 -15.01
C LEU A 302 15.22 -17.17 -14.47
N VAL A 303 14.84 -16.23 -15.34
CA VAL A 303 14.24 -14.97 -14.92
C VAL A 303 13.06 -14.54 -15.78
N ILE A 304 12.17 -13.73 -15.19
CA ILE A 304 11.13 -12.98 -15.89
C ILE A 304 11.53 -11.51 -15.87
N TRP A 305 11.48 -10.85 -17.02
CA TRP A 305 11.64 -9.40 -17.11
C TRP A 305 10.26 -8.76 -17.04
N ILE A 306 10.03 -7.93 -16.03
CA ILE A 306 8.80 -7.16 -15.90
C ILE A 306 9.12 -5.69 -16.11
N TYR A 307 8.34 -5.00 -16.92
CA TYR A 307 8.39 -3.54 -16.98
C TYR A 307 7.00 -2.93 -17.15
N ASP A 308 6.86 -1.70 -16.63
CA ASP A 308 5.63 -0.91 -16.70
C ASP A 308 5.96 0.59 -16.63
N ASN A 309 5.00 1.45 -16.98
CA ASN A 309 5.19 2.90 -16.92
C ASN A 309 5.34 3.41 -15.50
N ILE A 310 6.14 4.47 -15.39
CA ILE A 310 6.09 5.45 -14.33
C ILE A 310 5.61 6.77 -14.93
N GLN A 311 4.47 7.26 -14.45
CA GLN A 311 3.96 8.57 -14.84
C GLN A 311 4.02 9.54 -13.67
N ARG A 312 4.65 10.70 -13.88
CA ARG A 312 4.69 11.79 -12.91
C ARG A 312 4.12 13.06 -13.51
N ASN A 313 3.00 13.52 -12.95
CA ASN A 313 2.42 14.80 -13.32
C ASN A 313 3.19 15.95 -12.67
N TYR A 314 3.82 16.78 -13.49
CA TYR A 314 4.33 18.08 -13.09
C TYR A 314 3.23 19.12 -13.29
N VAL A 315 2.74 19.68 -12.19
CA VAL A 315 1.76 20.76 -12.20
C VAL A 315 2.50 22.10 -12.15
N ALA A 316 2.33 22.91 -13.19
CA ALA A 316 2.89 24.24 -13.23
C ALA A 316 2.19 25.12 -12.18
N TRP A 317 2.97 25.79 -11.31
CA TRP A 317 2.43 26.66 -10.26
C TRP A 317 1.53 27.77 -10.83
N ASN A 318 2.00 28.41 -11.90
CA ASN A 318 1.22 29.32 -12.73
C ASN A 318 1.29 28.82 -14.17
N GLN A 319 0.13 28.45 -14.73
CA GLN A 319 0.06 28.04 -16.11
C GLN A 319 0.23 29.26 -17.03
N SER A 320 1.17 29.16 -17.95
CA SER A 320 1.37 30.12 -19.04
C SER A 320 1.55 29.37 -20.35
N VAL A 321 1.60 30.10 -21.47
CA VAL A 321 1.87 29.48 -22.78
C VAL A 321 3.19 28.69 -22.76
N ALA A 322 4.20 29.18 -22.04
CA ALA A 322 5.51 28.53 -21.90
C ALA A 322 5.57 27.48 -20.78
N ASN A 323 4.71 27.59 -19.76
CA ASN A 323 4.73 26.75 -18.57
C ASN A 323 3.38 26.06 -18.36
N LYS A 324 3.21 24.91 -19.01
CA LYS A 324 2.00 24.07 -18.89
C LYS A 324 2.27 22.89 -17.97
N ASN A 325 1.20 22.24 -17.51
CA ASN A 325 1.33 20.94 -16.88
C ASN A 325 1.99 19.97 -17.87
N ARG A 326 2.94 19.18 -17.39
CA ARG A 326 3.64 18.17 -18.19
C ARG A 326 3.55 16.84 -17.47
N MET A 327 3.22 15.79 -18.21
CA MET A 327 3.36 14.43 -17.73
C MET A 327 4.76 13.96 -18.11
N HIS A 328 5.57 13.63 -17.12
CA HIS A 328 6.81 12.90 -17.34
C HIS A 328 6.47 11.42 -17.38
N THR A 329 6.72 10.79 -18.52
CA THR A 329 6.61 9.36 -18.74
C THR A 329 8.00 8.76 -18.67
N GLY A 330 8.12 7.60 -18.04
CA GLY A 330 9.32 6.78 -18.03
C GLY A 330 8.94 5.34 -17.75
N THR A 331 9.93 4.46 -17.68
CA THR A 331 9.72 3.03 -17.47
C THR A 331 10.44 2.55 -16.21
N ALA A 332 9.76 1.75 -15.40
CA ALA A 332 10.38 0.93 -14.37
C ALA A 332 10.49 -0.51 -14.87
N ALA A 333 11.63 -1.14 -14.62
CA ALA A 333 11.79 -2.56 -14.86
C ALA A 333 12.22 -3.30 -13.59
N THR A 334 11.86 -4.57 -13.50
CA THR A 334 12.21 -5.47 -12.41
C THR A 334 12.42 -6.86 -12.97
N VAL A 335 13.53 -7.50 -12.60
CA VAL A 335 13.83 -8.89 -12.96
C VAL A 335 13.42 -9.77 -11.79
N LEU A 336 12.63 -10.81 -12.03
CA LEU A 336 12.27 -11.79 -11.02
C LEU A 336 12.93 -13.13 -11.32
N ALA A 337 13.55 -13.74 -10.31
CA ALA A 337 14.03 -15.11 -10.43
C ALA A 337 12.85 -16.08 -10.46
N MET A 338 12.88 -16.98 -11.43
CA MET A 338 11.96 -18.09 -11.52
C MET A 338 12.45 -19.22 -10.61
N GLU A 339 11.49 -19.96 -10.05
CA GLU A 339 11.74 -21.05 -9.12
C GLU A 339 10.82 -22.22 -9.50
N ASP A 340 11.24 -23.45 -9.21
CA ASP A 340 10.55 -24.69 -9.60
C ASP A 340 10.37 -24.85 -11.13
N VAL A 341 11.30 -24.32 -11.93
CA VAL A 341 11.28 -24.46 -13.39
C VAL A 341 11.91 -25.80 -13.78
N PRO A 342 11.19 -26.70 -14.47
CA PRO A 342 11.77 -27.95 -14.96
C PRO A 342 12.94 -27.71 -15.93
N GLU A 343 13.90 -28.62 -15.94
CA GLU A 343 15.00 -28.59 -16.90
C GLU A 343 14.44 -28.64 -18.34
N GLY A 344 14.96 -27.78 -19.21
CA GLY A 344 14.50 -27.66 -20.60
C GLY A 344 13.17 -26.90 -20.79
N ALA A 345 12.50 -26.42 -19.74
CA ALA A 345 11.21 -25.72 -19.88
C ALA A 345 11.31 -24.38 -20.64
N MET A 346 12.50 -23.76 -20.67
CA MET A 346 12.79 -22.51 -21.38
C MET A 346 13.73 -22.75 -22.58
N ASP A 347 13.47 -23.80 -23.37
CA ASP A 347 14.21 -24.07 -24.61
C ASP A 347 13.60 -23.31 -25.81
N PRO A 348 14.35 -22.40 -26.46
CA PRO A 348 13.88 -21.71 -27.65
C PRO A 348 13.61 -22.66 -28.84
N THR A 349 14.32 -23.79 -28.93
CA THR A 349 14.17 -24.77 -30.02
C THR A 349 12.83 -25.48 -29.91
N GLU A 350 12.47 -25.92 -28.72
CA GLU A 350 11.18 -26.56 -28.46
C GLU A 350 10.00 -25.60 -28.67
N LEU A 351 10.16 -24.32 -28.31
CA LEU A 351 9.13 -23.33 -28.64
C LEU A 351 8.95 -23.19 -30.16
N ALA A 352 10.04 -23.06 -30.90
CA ALA A 352 10.01 -22.97 -32.36
C ALA A 352 9.39 -24.23 -33.00
N SER A 353 9.73 -25.41 -32.47
CA SER A 353 9.18 -26.71 -32.89
C SER A 353 7.67 -26.78 -32.68
N ARG A 354 7.08 -26.07 -31.70
CA ARG A 354 5.62 -26.10 -31.46
C ARG A 354 4.86 -24.98 -32.15
N LEU A 355 5.50 -23.85 -32.45
CA LEU A 355 4.84 -22.70 -33.06
C LEU A 355 4.19 -23.01 -34.42
N HIS A 356 4.77 -23.92 -35.21
CA HIS A 356 4.18 -24.33 -36.49
C HIS A 356 2.87 -25.12 -36.34
N LEU A 357 2.62 -25.73 -35.17
CA LEU A 357 1.38 -26.47 -34.88
C LEU A 357 0.21 -25.53 -34.55
N ARG A 358 0.49 -24.26 -34.23
CA ARG A 358 -0.54 -23.27 -33.86
C ARG A 358 -1.58 -23.07 -34.96
N SER A 359 -1.20 -23.17 -36.23
CA SER A 359 -2.12 -23.06 -37.37
C SER A 359 -3.12 -24.21 -37.47
N ARG A 360 -2.89 -25.31 -36.73
CA ARG A 360 -3.73 -26.52 -36.71
C ARG A 360 -4.63 -26.60 -35.49
N LEU A 361 -4.53 -25.63 -34.57
CA LEU A 361 -5.31 -25.60 -33.33
C LEU A 361 -6.76 -25.25 -33.64
N THR A 362 -7.69 -26.13 -33.26
CA THR A 362 -9.14 -25.94 -33.45
C THR A 362 -9.84 -25.52 -32.16
N PHE A 363 -11.09 -25.06 -32.26
CA PHE A 363 -11.92 -24.78 -31.08
C PHE A 363 -12.14 -26.06 -30.26
N GLU A 364 -12.38 -27.19 -30.92
CA GLU A 364 -12.60 -28.49 -30.29
C GLU A 364 -11.36 -28.96 -29.51
N ASP A 365 -10.15 -28.64 -29.99
CA ASP A 365 -8.92 -28.93 -29.25
C ASP A 365 -8.83 -28.11 -27.96
N LEU A 366 -9.22 -26.82 -28.02
CA LEU A 366 -9.26 -25.93 -26.85
C LEU A 366 -10.35 -26.33 -25.85
N GLU A 367 -11.51 -26.78 -26.33
CA GLU A 367 -12.60 -27.26 -25.49
C GLU A 367 -12.21 -28.56 -24.77
N LYS A 368 -11.58 -29.51 -25.48
CA LYS A 368 -11.11 -30.78 -24.89
C LYS A 368 -10.00 -30.62 -23.86
N ASP A 369 -9.22 -29.53 -23.92
CA ASP A 369 -8.16 -29.25 -22.96
C ASP A 369 -8.68 -28.68 -21.62
N ILE A 370 -9.97 -28.32 -21.55
CA ILE A 370 -10.61 -27.85 -20.31
C ILE A 370 -10.99 -29.04 -19.43
N ASP A 371 -10.53 -29.01 -18.19
CA ASP A 371 -10.93 -29.99 -17.18
C ASP A 371 -12.32 -29.64 -16.59
N HIS A 372 -13.37 -30.01 -17.32
CA HIS A 372 -14.75 -29.66 -16.95
C HIS A 372 -15.19 -30.27 -15.60
N GLU A 373 -14.67 -31.44 -15.23
CA GLU A 373 -14.96 -32.08 -13.94
C GLU A 373 -14.32 -31.28 -12.80
N HIS A 374 -13.08 -30.85 -12.98
CA HIS A 374 -12.41 -29.97 -12.03
C HIS A 374 -13.12 -28.62 -11.88
N ILE A 375 -13.50 -27.97 -12.99
CA ILE A 375 -14.25 -26.71 -12.96
C ILE A 375 -15.59 -26.87 -12.21
N LYS A 376 -16.28 -27.99 -12.40
CA LYS A 376 -17.49 -28.33 -11.65
C LYS A 376 -17.19 -28.47 -10.15
N GLY A 377 -16.15 -29.22 -9.78
CA GLY A 377 -15.73 -29.37 -8.38
C GLY A 377 -15.39 -28.04 -7.70
N ILE A 378 -14.73 -27.14 -8.43
CA ILE A 378 -14.43 -25.77 -7.97
C ILE A 378 -15.70 -24.94 -7.77
N GLY A 379 -16.66 -25.04 -8.69
CA GLY A 379 -17.97 -24.37 -8.54
C GLY A 379 -18.70 -24.81 -7.28
N GLU A 380 -18.74 -26.12 -7.03
CA GLU A 380 -19.32 -26.71 -5.82
C GLU A 380 -18.60 -26.25 -4.54
N ALA A 381 -17.27 -26.33 -4.51
CA ALA A 381 -16.47 -25.93 -3.37
C ALA A 381 -16.57 -24.42 -3.08
N THR A 382 -16.68 -23.59 -4.12
CA THR A 382 -16.87 -22.13 -3.98
C THR A 382 -18.21 -21.81 -3.32
N LEU A 383 -19.29 -22.47 -3.75
CA LEU A 383 -20.61 -22.34 -3.13
C LEU A 383 -20.56 -22.72 -1.64
N LEU A 384 -19.97 -23.88 -1.33
CA LEU A 384 -19.79 -24.32 0.06
C LEU A 384 -18.99 -23.32 0.89
N SER A 385 -17.91 -22.76 0.33
CA SER A 385 -17.08 -21.76 0.99
C SER A 385 -17.88 -20.50 1.35
N ILE A 386 -18.69 -20.01 0.40
CA ILE A 386 -19.56 -18.85 0.63
C ILE A 386 -20.63 -19.17 1.68
N TRP A 387 -21.27 -20.34 1.62
CA TRP A 387 -22.30 -20.71 2.59
C TRP A 387 -21.74 -20.84 4.01
N VAL A 388 -20.58 -21.48 4.15
CA VAL A 388 -19.92 -21.63 5.45
C VAL A 388 -19.40 -20.29 6.01
N LYS A 389 -19.01 -19.36 5.12
CA LYS A 389 -18.62 -17.99 5.51
C LYS A 389 -19.78 -17.22 6.16
N PHE A 390 -21.00 -17.36 5.65
CA PHE A 390 -22.13 -16.52 6.04
C PHE A 390 -23.18 -17.19 6.93
N ILE A 391 -23.34 -18.52 6.86
CA ILE A 391 -24.39 -19.25 7.59
C ILE A 391 -23.79 -19.86 8.87
N PRO A 392 -24.15 -19.37 10.07
CA PRO A 392 -23.50 -19.77 11.32
C PRO A 392 -23.54 -21.28 11.60
N CYS A 393 -24.67 -21.94 11.34
CA CYS A 393 -24.84 -23.38 11.58
C CYS A 393 -23.92 -24.26 10.72
N LEU A 394 -23.36 -23.74 9.62
CA LEU A 394 -22.46 -24.46 8.73
C LEU A 394 -20.97 -24.27 9.06
N LYS A 395 -20.63 -23.38 10.01
CA LYS A 395 -19.25 -22.99 10.33
C LYS A 395 -18.34 -24.18 10.67
N ASN A 396 -18.89 -25.25 11.25
CA ASN A 396 -18.15 -26.46 11.59
C ASN A 396 -17.59 -27.20 10.36
N PHE A 397 -18.15 -26.98 9.17
CA PHE A 397 -17.67 -27.57 7.92
C PHE A 397 -16.55 -26.76 7.25
N ALA A 398 -16.17 -25.59 7.78
CA ALA A 398 -15.13 -24.74 7.18
C ALA A 398 -13.79 -25.47 6.96
N PRO A 399 -13.28 -26.26 7.93
CA PRO A 399 -12.05 -27.02 7.71
C PRO A 399 -12.19 -28.05 6.59
N THR A 400 -13.36 -28.71 6.48
CA THR A 400 -13.64 -29.69 5.43
C THR A 400 -13.68 -29.04 4.05
N VAL A 401 -14.31 -27.87 3.93
CA VAL A 401 -14.34 -27.12 2.66
C VAL A 401 -12.95 -26.63 2.27
N GLN A 402 -12.19 -26.08 3.21
CA GLN A 402 -10.81 -25.66 2.96
C GLN A 402 -9.94 -26.83 2.49
N LYS A 403 -10.12 -28.01 3.10
CA LYS A 403 -9.43 -29.24 2.70
C LYS A 403 -9.70 -29.61 1.24
N ARG A 404 -10.92 -29.40 0.73
CA ARG A 404 -11.23 -29.65 -0.69
C ARG A 404 -10.36 -28.81 -1.61
N PHE A 405 -10.14 -27.52 -1.30
CA PHE A 405 -9.26 -26.67 -2.11
C PHE A 405 -7.78 -27.05 -1.99
N SER A 406 -7.31 -27.39 -0.79
CA SER A 406 -5.90 -27.68 -0.53
C SER A 406 -5.46 -29.10 -0.89
N GLU A 407 -6.39 -30.04 -1.05
CA GLU A 407 -6.10 -31.46 -1.31
C GLU A 407 -6.76 -31.99 -2.57
N ASP A 408 -8.10 -31.94 -2.66
CA ASP A 408 -8.86 -32.61 -3.73
C ASP A 408 -8.83 -31.84 -5.05
N LEU A 409 -8.96 -30.51 -4.97
CA LEU A 409 -9.08 -29.58 -6.10
C LEU A 409 -7.80 -28.77 -6.33
N LYS A 410 -6.66 -29.20 -5.77
CA LYS A 410 -5.38 -28.60 -6.13
C LYS A 410 -4.95 -29.07 -7.51
N LYS A 411 -4.32 -28.20 -8.31
CA LYS A 411 -3.66 -28.61 -9.58
C LYS A 411 -2.16 -28.38 -9.51
N HIS A 412 -1.73 -27.13 -9.37
CA HIS A 412 -0.31 -26.76 -9.31
C HIS A 412 -0.07 -25.67 -8.26
N PRO A 413 -0.20 -26.00 -6.96
CA PRO A 413 0.09 -25.07 -5.89
C PRO A 413 1.59 -24.74 -5.82
N LEU A 414 1.90 -23.44 -5.76
CA LEU A 414 3.25 -22.93 -5.53
C LEU A 414 3.63 -23.13 -4.06
N ARG A 415 4.91 -23.47 -3.83
CA ARG A 415 5.44 -23.53 -2.45
C ARG A 415 5.60 -22.12 -1.92
N LEU A 416 5.07 -21.85 -0.73
CA LEU A 416 5.18 -20.54 -0.08
C LEU A 416 6.64 -20.19 0.18
N ARG A 417 7.11 -19.11 -0.46
CA ARG A 417 8.47 -18.58 -0.34
C ARG A 417 8.51 -17.10 -0.69
N LYS A 418 9.57 -16.42 -0.27
CA LYS A 418 9.81 -15.03 -0.66
C LYS A 418 10.47 -15.00 -2.04
N SER A 419 9.78 -14.45 -3.03
CA SER A 419 10.33 -14.28 -4.38
C SER A 419 11.58 -13.39 -4.38
N GLN A 420 12.58 -13.77 -5.15
CA GLN A 420 13.76 -12.95 -5.39
C GLN A 420 13.49 -12.02 -6.57
N TYR A 421 13.54 -10.72 -6.33
CA TYR A 421 13.34 -9.69 -7.34
C TYR A 421 14.47 -8.67 -7.30
N TYR A 422 14.82 -8.15 -8.47
CA TYR A 422 15.92 -7.24 -8.70
C TYR A 422 15.40 -6.02 -9.45
N PRO A 423 15.10 -4.92 -8.73
CA PRO A 423 14.70 -3.67 -9.37
C PRO A 423 15.84 -3.14 -10.23
N LEU A 424 15.49 -2.72 -11.45
CA LEU A 424 16.41 -2.07 -12.39
C LEU A 424 16.34 -0.54 -12.24
N GLU A 425 17.31 0.14 -12.83
CA GLU A 425 17.30 1.60 -12.93
C GLU A 425 16.15 2.04 -13.83
N THR A 426 15.43 3.07 -13.39
CA THR A 426 14.32 3.65 -14.15
C THR A 426 14.85 4.47 -15.31
N SER A 427 14.24 4.34 -16.48
CA SER A 427 14.59 5.11 -17.68
C SER A 427 13.49 6.09 -18.08
N ASP A 428 13.83 7.09 -18.89
CA ASP A 428 12.90 8.08 -19.46
C ASP A 428 12.29 7.62 -20.80
N ILE A 429 12.32 6.31 -21.04
CA ILE A 429 11.81 5.68 -22.26
C ILE A 429 10.28 5.58 -22.17
N ASP A 430 9.61 6.01 -23.24
CA ASP A 430 8.17 5.83 -23.44
C ASP A 430 7.91 4.47 -24.10
N GLU A 431 7.52 3.49 -23.29
CA GLU A 431 7.27 2.10 -23.69
C GLU A 431 5.99 1.89 -24.50
N SER A 432 5.15 2.93 -24.65
CA SER A 432 3.87 2.85 -25.36
C SER A 432 4.03 2.61 -26.87
N THR A 433 5.21 2.91 -27.42
CA THR A 433 5.55 2.72 -28.84
C THR A 433 6.35 1.45 -29.06
N THR A 434 6.32 0.88 -30.26
CA THR A 434 7.10 -0.34 -30.58
C THR A 434 8.61 -0.08 -30.48
N SER A 435 9.07 1.08 -30.94
CA SER A 435 10.47 1.52 -30.78
C SER A 435 10.84 1.77 -29.31
N GLY A 436 9.91 2.26 -28.51
CA GLY A 436 10.08 2.43 -27.07
C GLY A 436 10.25 1.10 -26.35
N ALA A 437 9.34 0.14 -26.60
CA ALA A 437 9.46 -1.21 -26.06
C ALA A 437 10.78 -1.88 -26.47
N GLN A 438 11.24 -1.67 -27.70
CA GLN A 438 12.57 -2.10 -28.14
C GLN A 438 13.68 -1.47 -27.27
N ALA A 439 13.66 -0.15 -27.08
CA ALA A 439 14.64 0.56 -26.27
C ALA A 439 14.64 0.08 -24.81
N VAL A 440 13.47 -0.22 -24.23
CA VAL A 440 13.35 -0.81 -22.89
C VAL A 440 14.05 -2.19 -22.82
N LEU A 441 13.84 -3.06 -23.82
CA LEU A 441 14.50 -4.36 -23.85
C LEU A 441 16.03 -4.24 -23.93
N MET A 442 16.53 -3.29 -24.73
CA MET A 442 17.96 -3.01 -24.84
C MET A 442 18.53 -2.44 -23.52
N ASP A 443 17.79 -1.54 -22.87
CA ASP A 443 18.16 -0.94 -21.59
C ASP A 443 18.26 -2.01 -20.49
N ILE A 444 17.27 -2.90 -20.39
CA ILE A 444 17.29 -4.03 -19.45
C ILE A 444 18.50 -4.94 -19.72
N ALA A 445 18.74 -5.33 -20.97
CA ALA A 445 19.89 -6.16 -21.35
C ALA A 445 21.22 -5.50 -20.96
N SER A 446 21.36 -4.20 -21.24
CA SER A 446 22.54 -3.40 -20.91
C SER A 446 22.79 -3.31 -19.40
N GLN A 447 21.74 -3.08 -18.61
CA GLN A 447 21.83 -3.02 -17.15
C GLN A 447 22.23 -4.37 -16.54
N LEU A 448 21.81 -5.47 -17.15
CA LEU A 448 22.22 -6.83 -16.78
C LEU A 448 23.62 -7.20 -17.31
N GLY A 449 24.20 -6.41 -18.21
CA GLY A 449 25.49 -6.72 -18.84
C GLY A 449 25.43 -7.96 -19.74
N LEU A 450 24.28 -8.19 -20.38
CA LEU A 450 24.12 -9.24 -21.39
C LEU A 450 24.54 -8.71 -22.76
N GLU A 451 25.36 -9.47 -23.47
CA GLU A 451 25.81 -9.16 -24.83
C GLU A 451 24.88 -9.80 -25.86
N LYS A 452 25.00 -9.40 -27.13
CA LYS A 452 24.06 -9.84 -28.18
C LYS A 452 24.11 -11.35 -28.41
N GLU A 453 25.30 -11.92 -28.35
CA GLU A 453 25.58 -13.34 -28.55
C GLU A 453 24.94 -14.20 -27.45
N ASP A 454 24.72 -13.64 -26.26
CA ASP A 454 24.10 -14.35 -25.15
C ASP A 454 22.64 -14.75 -25.47
N PHE A 455 21.97 -14.04 -26.39
CA PHE A 455 20.54 -14.25 -26.66
C PHE A 455 20.25 -15.38 -27.66
N ASP A 456 21.26 -15.98 -28.28
CA ASP A 456 21.04 -17.10 -29.21
C ASP A 456 20.49 -18.35 -28.50
N GLU A 457 20.85 -18.54 -27.22
CA GLU A 457 20.42 -19.67 -26.42
C GLU A 457 19.38 -19.35 -25.35
N LEU A 458 18.97 -18.08 -25.22
CA LEU A 458 18.07 -17.63 -24.18
C LEU A 458 16.62 -17.57 -24.69
N LEU A 459 15.70 -17.97 -23.81
CA LEU A 459 14.28 -17.70 -23.93
C LEU A 459 13.83 -17.01 -22.64
N VAL A 460 13.53 -15.72 -22.73
CA VAL A 460 13.23 -14.88 -21.57
C VAL A 460 11.77 -14.45 -21.60
N PRO A 461 10.96 -14.86 -20.61
CA PRO A 461 9.65 -14.27 -20.39
C PRO A 461 9.74 -12.77 -20.15
N VAL A 462 9.09 -11.99 -21.00
CA VAL A 462 8.97 -10.53 -20.86
C VAL A 462 7.51 -10.21 -20.58
N ALA A 463 7.24 -9.70 -19.39
CA ALA A 463 5.90 -9.58 -18.88
C ALA A 463 5.48 -8.15 -18.57
N GLY A 464 4.21 -7.84 -18.82
CA GLY A 464 3.63 -6.52 -18.57
C GLY A 464 2.13 -6.53 -18.82
N ASP A 465 1.59 -5.37 -19.18
CA ASP A 465 0.21 -5.25 -19.60
C ASP A 465 -0.03 -5.77 -21.04
N LEU A 466 -1.28 -5.67 -21.51
CA LEU A 466 -1.62 -6.15 -22.85
C LEU A 466 -0.97 -5.29 -23.96
N LEU A 467 -0.73 -4.00 -23.70
CA LEU A 467 -0.09 -3.13 -24.67
C LEU A 467 1.38 -3.51 -24.84
N THR A 468 2.09 -3.77 -23.75
CA THR A 468 3.45 -4.32 -23.74
C THR A 468 3.55 -5.61 -24.56
N VAL A 469 2.63 -6.56 -24.33
CA VAL A 469 2.58 -7.81 -25.11
C VAL A 469 2.35 -7.56 -26.60
N ASP A 470 1.46 -6.64 -26.96
CA ASP A 470 1.21 -6.23 -28.35
C ASP A 470 2.45 -5.56 -28.98
N ARG A 471 3.14 -4.68 -28.23
CA ARG A 471 4.37 -4.02 -28.70
C ARG A 471 5.48 -5.03 -28.99
N ILE A 472 5.72 -5.98 -28.09
CA ILE A 472 6.73 -7.03 -28.27
C ILE A 472 6.38 -7.92 -29.46
N LYS A 473 5.10 -8.31 -29.62
CA LYS A 473 4.66 -9.10 -30.79
C LYS A 473 4.88 -8.36 -32.10
N LYS A 474 4.56 -7.06 -32.15
CA LYS A 474 4.81 -6.21 -33.33
C LYS A 474 6.29 -6.07 -33.62
N LEU A 475 7.11 -5.90 -32.58
CA LEU A 475 8.56 -5.85 -32.71
C LEU A 475 9.08 -7.12 -33.40
N LYS A 476 8.72 -8.31 -32.87
CA LYS A 476 9.08 -9.60 -33.48
C LYS A 476 8.60 -9.74 -34.92
N ALA A 477 7.38 -9.28 -35.22
CA ALA A 477 6.84 -9.34 -36.57
C ALA A 477 7.64 -8.46 -37.56
N TYR A 478 8.00 -7.24 -37.15
CA TYR A 478 8.78 -6.32 -37.99
C TYR A 478 10.22 -6.74 -38.20
N THR A 479 10.82 -7.42 -37.23
CA THR A 479 12.22 -7.87 -37.31
C THR A 479 12.37 -9.31 -37.79
N THR A 480 11.30 -9.98 -38.22
CA THR A 480 11.33 -11.41 -38.63
C THR A 480 12.42 -11.73 -39.67
N THR A 481 12.73 -10.79 -40.57
CA THR A 481 13.73 -10.95 -41.64
C THR A 481 15.17 -10.66 -41.22
N ASP A 482 15.38 -10.20 -39.98
CA ASP A 482 16.72 -9.89 -39.48
C ASP A 482 17.55 -11.17 -39.30
N VAL A 483 18.88 -10.99 -39.35
CA VAL A 483 19.83 -12.10 -39.44
C VAL A 483 20.01 -12.80 -38.10
N THR A 484 20.16 -12.03 -37.01
CA THR A 484 20.51 -12.57 -35.68
C THR A 484 19.27 -12.85 -34.83
N THR A 485 19.35 -13.82 -33.92
CA THR A 485 18.29 -14.11 -32.93
C THR A 485 17.99 -12.89 -32.05
N TYR A 486 19.06 -12.16 -31.70
CA TYR A 486 18.99 -10.91 -30.94
C TYR A 486 18.12 -9.85 -31.62
N ASP A 487 18.43 -9.53 -32.89
CA ASP A 487 17.73 -8.49 -33.66
C ASP A 487 16.29 -8.92 -34.00
N ARG A 488 16.03 -10.23 -34.14
CA ARG A 488 14.68 -10.79 -34.32
C ARG A 488 13.81 -10.75 -33.06
N TYR A 489 14.40 -10.51 -31.89
CA TYR A 489 13.71 -10.63 -30.59
C TYR A 489 13.02 -11.99 -30.40
N SER A 490 13.50 -13.05 -31.07
CA SER A 490 12.90 -14.38 -30.97
C SER A 490 13.01 -14.94 -29.54
N TRP A 491 14.07 -14.56 -28.83
CA TRP A 491 14.33 -14.83 -27.42
C TRP A 491 13.29 -14.23 -26.46
N ALA A 492 12.63 -13.13 -26.82
CA ALA A 492 11.65 -12.47 -25.95
C ALA A 492 10.29 -13.17 -26.03
N LEU A 493 9.85 -13.78 -24.93
CA LEU A 493 8.56 -14.47 -24.82
C LEU A 493 7.54 -13.55 -24.12
N PRO A 494 6.60 -12.92 -24.85
CA PRO A 494 5.69 -11.95 -24.26
C PRO A 494 4.63 -12.62 -23.37
N TRP A 495 4.58 -12.23 -22.10
CA TRP A 495 3.62 -12.70 -21.08
C TRP A 495 2.74 -11.55 -20.59
N VAL A 496 1.45 -11.79 -20.42
CA VAL A 496 0.56 -10.81 -19.77
C VAL A 496 0.50 -11.10 -18.27
N GLN A 497 0.66 -10.06 -17.45
CA GLN A 497 0.58 -10.21 -16.01
C GLN A 497 -0.85 -10.50 -15.55
N LEU A 498 -0.97 -11.42 -14.59
CA LEU A 498 -2.27 -11.91 -14.09
C LEU A 498 -3.14 -10.79 -13.53
N TRP A 499 -2.55 -9.76 -12.92
CA TRP A 499 -3.32 -8.62 -12.43
C TRP A 499 -4.05 -7.87 -13.56
N HIS A 500 -3.39 -7.60 -14.68
CA HIS A 500 -4.04 -6.98 -15.84
C HIS A 500 -5.10 -7.89 -16.47
N MET A 501 -4.87 -9.21 -16.47
CA MET A 501 -5.89 -10.18 -16.89
C MET A 501 -7.14 -10.11 -16.00
N LYS A 502 -6.98 -10.12 -14.67
CA LYS A 502 -8.11 -9.95 -13.73
C LYS A 502 -8.88 -8.66 -14.05
N TRP A 503 -8.17 -7.56 -14.27
CA TRP A 503 -8.82 -6.28 -14.56
C TRP A 503 -9.51 -6.26 -15.93
N ALA A 504 -8.97 -6.94 -16.94
CA ALA A 504 -9.63 -7.13 -18.22
C ALA A 504 -10.91 -7.97 -18.09
N VAL A 505 -10.87 -9.09 -17.37
CA VAL A 505 -12.06 -9.93 -17.09
C VAL A 505 -13.12 -9.14 -16.32
N LEU A 506 -12.71 -8.33 -15.35
CA LEU A 506 -13.63 -7.47 -14.62
C LEU A 506 -14.32 -6.47 -15.56
N ARG A 507 -13.57 -5.84 -16.47
CA ARG A 507 -14.14 -4.94 -17.50
C ARG A 507 -15.14 -5.67 -18.40
N THR A 508 -14.86 -6.90 -18.83
CA THR A 508 -15.80 -7.64 -19.68
C THR A 508 -17.08 -8.01 -18.94
N ILE A 509 -17.00 -8.38 -17.66
CA ILE A 509 -18.17 -8.64 -16.82
C ILE A 509 -19.06 -7.39 -16.71
N PHE A 510 -18.48 -6.22 -16.42
CA PHE A 510 -19.24 -4.98 -16.35
C PHE A 510 -19.82 -4.58 -17.71
N HIS A 511 -19.10 -4.82 -18.80
CA HIS A 511 -19.64 -4.52 -20.13
C HIS A 511 -20.81 -5.43 -20.50
N ALA A 512 -20.72 -6.72 -20.19
CA ALA A 512 -21.74 -7.72 -20.53
C ALA A 512 -22.99 -7.63 -19.63
N HIS A 513 -22.82 -7.35 -18.34
CA HIS A 513 -23.88 -7.48 -17.33
C HIS A 513 -24.40 -6.15 -16.79
N TRP A 514 -24.09 -5.04 -17.46
CA TRP A 514 -24.61 -3.70 -17.15
C TRP A 514 -25.60 -3.24 -18.23
N PRO A 515 -26.89 -3.63 -18.16
CA PRO A 515 -27.86 -3.29 -19.18
C PRO A 515 -28.11 -1.78 -19.23
N GLY A 516 -28.32 -1.23 -20.43
CA GLY A 516 -28.60 0.21 -20.61
C GLY A 516 -30.02 0.64 -20.26
N MET A 517 -30.92 -0.30 -19.97
CA MET A 517 -32.31 -0.02 -19.59
C MET A 517 -32.47 -0.04 -18.07
N THR A 518 -33.05 1.02 -17.52
CA THR A 518 -33.35 1.20 -16.09
C THR A 518 -34.83 0.88 -15.82
N GLY A 519 -35.08 -0.33 -15.33
CA GLY A 519 -36.41 -0.78 -14.91
C GLY A 519 -36.32 -1.50 -13.58
N LYS A 520 -37.31 -1.29 -12.70
CA LYS A 520 -37.38 -1.88 -11.34
C LYS A 520 -37.37 -3.42 -11.29
N LEU A 521 -37.46 -4.09 -12.44
CA LEU A 521 -37.57 -5.54 -12.59
C LEU A 521 -36.41 -6.15 -13.38
N LEU A 522 -35.32 -5.42 -13.64
CA LEU A 522 -34.19 -5.93 -14.41
C LEU A 522 -33.10 -6.51 -13.50
N CYS A 523 -32.82 -7.80 -13.64
CA CYS A 523 -31.68 -8.47 -13.00
C CYS A 523 -30.38 -8.07 -13.73
N GLY A 524 -29.56 -7.21 -13.11
CA GLY A 524 -28.29 -6.76 -13.69
C GLY A 524 -27.43 -5.97 -12.70
N LEU A 525 -26.16 -5.75 -13.03
CA LEU A 525 -25.21 -5.06 -12.15
C LEU A 525 -25.67 -3.63 -11.80
N GLN A 526 -26.36 -2.97 -12.73
CA GLN A 526 -26.89 -1.63 -12.49
C GLN A 526 -27.98 -1.62 -11.39
N ALA A 527 -28.92 -2.57 -11.44
CA ALA A 527 -30.00 -2.66 -10.45
C ALA A 527 -29.45 -2.97 -9.05
N ASP A 528 -28.43 -3.83 -8.96
CA ASP A 528 -27.76 -4.12 -7.69
C ASP A 528 -27.00 -2.89 -7.17
N CYS A 529 -26.38 -2.12 -8.06
CA CYS A 529 -25.67 -0.90 -7.72
C CYS A 529 -26.63 0.17 -7.14
N GLU A 530 -27.81 0.32 -7.74
CA GLU A 530 -28.88 1.19 -7.26
C GLU A 530 -29.44 0.71 -5.91
N THR A 531 -29.63 -0.60 -5.75
CA THR A 531 -30.10 -1.23 -4.49
C THR A 531 -29.10 -1.04 -3.35
N LEU A 532 -27.81 -1.27 -3.61
CA LEU A 532 -26.72 -1.10 -2.64
C LEU A 532 -26.32 0.37 -2.44
N ARG A 533 -26.90 1.30 -3.21
CA ARG A 533 -26.63 2.75 -3.17
C ARG A 533 -25.14 3.09 -3.36
N ARG A 534 -24.42 2.31 -4.17
CA ARG A 534 -23.00 2.55 -4.47
C ARG A 534 -22.87 3.57 -5.60
N LYS A 535 -22.48 4.80 -5.26
CA LYS A 535 -22.41 5.92 -6.23
C LYS A 535 -21.12 5.96 -7.07
N ASN A 536 -20.09 5.22 -6.68
CA ASN A 536 -18.76 5.32 -7.28
C ASN A 536 -18.47 4.25 -8.36
N ILE A 537 -19.44 3.39 -8.69
CA ILE A 537 -19.28 2.35 -9.70
C ILE A 537 -19.60 2.93 -11.08
N ASN A 538 -18.67 2.78 -12.02
CA ASN A 538 -18.81 3.33 -13.37
C ASN A 538 -18.57 2.22 -14.40
N PRO A 539 -19.58 1.82 -15.19
CA PRO A 539 -19.45 0.71 -16.14
C PRO A 539 -18.45 0.98 -17.27
N LYS A 540 -18.17 2.26 -17.58
CA LYS A 540 -17.19 2.65 -18.61
C LYS A 540 -15.78 2.81 -18.04
N LYS A 541 -15.67 3.23 -16.79
CA LYS A 541 -14.41 3.43 -16.07
C LYS A 541 -14.32 2.45 -14.92
N CYS A 542 -13.88 1.24 -15.22
CA CYS A 542 -13.70 0.17 -14.24
C CYS A 542 -12.47 0.45 -13.36
N ASP A 543 -12.71 0.91 -12.13
CA ASP A 543 -11.72 0.98 -11.06
C ASP A 543 -11.59 -0.39 -10.39
N PHE A 544 -10.39 -0.97 -10.42
CA PHE A 544 -10.16 -2.38 -10.07
C PHE A 544 -10.74 -2.78 -8.70
N TYR A 545 -10.36 -2.09 -7.63
CA TYR A 545 -10.75 -2.49 -6.27
C TYR A 545 -12.25 -2.32 -6.05
N SER A 546 -12.78 -1.13 -6.34
CA SER A 546 -14.21 -0.82 -6.18
C SER A 546 -15.11 -1.79 -6.96
N HIS A 547 -14.70 -2.18 -8.16
CA HIS A 547 -15.47 -3.08 -9.02
C HIS A 547 -15.31 -4.55 -8.62
N SER A 548 -14.11 -4.96 -8.19
CA SER A 548 -13.84 -6.31 -7.69
C SER A 548 -14.69 -6.59 -6.44
N ASP A 549 -14.66 -5.68 -5.47
CA ASP A 549 -15.43 -5.81 -4.23
C ASP A 549 -16.93 -5.86 -4.52
N PHE A 550 -17.41 -5.04 -5.47
CA PHE A 550 -18.81 -5.07 -5.89
C PHE A 550 -19.24 -6.40 -6.51
N ILE A 551 -18.39 -6.99 -7.36
CA ILE A 551 -18.69 -8.32 -7.90
C ILE A 551 -18.72 -9.36 -6.80
N PHE A 552 -17.78 -9.32 -5.84
CA PHE A 552 -17.78 -10.27 -4.73
C PHE A 552 -19.04 -10.16 -3.88
N ASP A 553 -19.41 -8.95 -3.45
CA ASP A 553 -20.62 -8.74 -2.63
C ASP A 553 -21.89 -9.22 -3.32
N THR A 554 -22.06 -8.85 -4.61
CA THR A 554 -23.26 -9.21 -5.35
C THR A 554 -23.29 -10.69 -5.73
N PHE A 555 -22.14 -11.28 -6.07
CA PHE A 555 -22.04 -12.70 -6.36
C PHE A 555 -22.34 -13.55 -5.12
N GLU A 556 -21.75 -13.22 -3.97
CA GLU A 556 -21.99 -13.92 -2.71
C GLU A 556 -23.47 -13.84 -2.29
N ALA A 557 -24.11 -12.68 -2.45
CA ALA A 557 -25.54 -12.52 -2.20
C ALA A 557 -26.40 -13.40 -3.15
N LEU A 558 -26.03 -13.49 -4.43
CA LEU A 558 -26.70 -14.35 -5.40
C LEU A 558 -26.53 -15.85 -5.08
N CYS A 559 -25.37 -16.26 -4.58
CA CYS A 559 -25.12 -17.63 -4.12
C CYS A 559 -26.03 -18.02 -2.95
N LEU A 560 -26.26 -17.10 -2.00
CA LEU A 560 -27.19 -17.29 -0.88
C LEU A 560 -28.65 -17.32 -1.37
N GLY A 561 -29.01 -16.44 -2.29
CA GLY A 561 -30.33 -16.41 -2.93
C GLY A 561 -30.63 -17.70 -3.72
N ALA A 562 -29.63 -18.25 -4.40
CA ALA A 562 -29.75 -19.50 -5.15
C ALA A 562 -29.96 -20.71 -4.23
N LEU A 563 -29.22 -20.77 -3.10
CA LEU A 563 -29.46 -21.79 -2.06
C LEU A 563 -30.89 -21.70 -1.53
N ARG A 564 -31.35 -20.48 -1.19
CA ARG A 564 -32.72 -20.24 -0.73
C ARG A 564 -33.75 -20.74 -1.75
N ALA A 565 -33.56 -20.42 -3.02
CA ALA A 565 -34.48 -20.82 -4.09
C ALA A 565 -34.55 -22.36 -4.26
N VAL A 566 -33.41 -23.06 -4.13
CA VAL A 566 -33.39 -24.54 -4.18
C VAL A 566 -34.09 -25.14 -2.96
N LEU A 567 -33.82 -24.64 -1.75
CA LEU A 567 -34.46 -25.13 -0.52
C LEU A 567 -35.98 -24.94 -0.54
N HIS A 568 -36.47 -23.82 -1.07
CA HIS A 568 -37.91 -23.60 -1.26
C HIS A 568 -38.55 -24.49 -2.32
N SER A 569 -37.79 -24.93 -3.34
CA SER A 569 -38.29 -25.89 -4.32
C SER A 569 -38.34 -27.33 -3.80
N GLU A 570 -37.57 -27.64 -2.76
CA GLU A 570 -37.51 -28.98 -2.15
C GLU A 570 -38.38 -29.12 -0.88
N GLY A 571 -38.67 -28.02 -0.18
CA GLY A 571 -39.52 -27.98 1.01
C GLY A 571 -40.92 -27.42 0.76
N ASN A 572 -41.91 -27.81 1.57
CA ASN A 572 -43.18 -27.08 1.63
C ASN A 572 -42.88 -25.64 2.10
N THR A 573 -43.30 -24.67 1.30
CA THR A 573 -43.02 -23.25 1.46
C THR A 573 -43.25 -22.80 2.91
N LEU A 574 -42.23 -22.25 3.55
CA LEU A 574 -42.42 -21.54 4.81
C LEU A 574 -43.33 -20.33 4.51
N ASN A 575 -44.59 -20.40 4.95
CA ASN A 575 -45.50 -19.24 5.06
C ASN A 575 -45.00 -18.29 6.16
N THR A 576 -43.79 -17.74 6.01
CA THR A 576 -43.19 -16.80 6.98
C THR A 576 -43.61 -15.35 6.71
N ALA A 577 -44.16 -15.04 5.53
CA ALA A 577 -44.76 -13.74 5.28
C ALA A 577 -46.18 -13.69 5.85
N ARG A 578 -46.31 -13.47 7.17
CA ARG A 578 -47.54 -12.89 7.71
C ARG A 578 -47.61 -11.45 7.20
N GLU A 579 -48.72 -11.06 6.57
CA GLU A 579 -48.95 -9.69 6.08
C GLU A 579 -48.58 -8.66 7.18
N GLY A 580 -47.60 -7.79 6.88
CA GLY A 580 -47.20 -6.69 7.76
C GLY A 580 -45.88 -6.84 8.53
N GLN A 581 -45.17 -7.97 8.43
CA GLN A 581 -43.79 -8.10 8.96
C GLN A 581 -42.74 -7.88 7.87
N SER A 582 -41.66 -7.14 8.18
CA SER A 582 -40.48 -7.10 7.32
C SER A 582 -39.98 -8.51 7.05
N ALA A 583 -39.65 -8.81 5.80
CA ALA A 583 -39.09 -10.11 5.42
C ALA A 583 -37.90 -10.44 6.34
N PRO A 584 -37.82 -11.68 6.86
CA PRO A 584 -36.70 -12.09 7.71
C PRO A 584 -35.38 -11.90 6.96
N ASN A 585 -34.30 -11.65 7.71
CA ASN A 585 -32.96 -11.65 7.15
C ASN A 585 -32.72 -12.98 6.44
N ILE A 586 -32.19 -12.95 5.21
CA ILE A 586 -31.93 -14.14 4.41
C ILE A 586 -31.09 -15.18 5.15
N LEU A 587 -30.16 -14.74 6.00
CA LEU A 587 -29.30 -15.63 6.78
C LEU A 587 -30.10 -16.38 7.84
N ASP A 588 -30.98 -15.69 8.56
CA ASP A 588 -31.86 -16.29 9.57
C ASP A 588 -32.83 -17.29 8.91
N GLU A 589 -33.38 -16.93 7.74
CA GLU A 589 -34.27 -17.81 6.98
C GLU A 589 -33.55 -19.08 6.49
N LEU A 590 -32.33 -18.94 5.96
CA LEU A 590 -31.52 -20.07 5.51
C LEU A 590 -31.17 -21.00 6.67
N GLU A 591 -30.83 -20.46 7.84
CA GLU A 591 -30.55 -21.26 9.02
C GLU A 591 -31.77 -22.07 9.47
N VAL A 592 -32.98 -21.48 9.43
CA VAL A 592 -34.22 -22.18 9.73
C VAL A 592 -34.50 -23.29 8.70
N LEU A 593 -34.40 -22.99 7.40
CA LEU A 593 -34.65 -23.96 6.33
C LEU A 593 -33.70 -25.15 6.37
N LEU A 594 -32.40 -24.89 6.61
CA LEU A 594 -31.40 -25.96 6.70
C LEU A 594 -31.63 -26.87 7.90
N ASN A 595 -31.97 -26.29 9.06
CA ASN A 595 -32.28 -27.07 10.26
C ASN A 595 -33.59 -27.87 10.12
N GLN A 596 -34.59 -27.35 9.40
CA GLN A 596 -35.86 -28.06 9.17
C GLN A 596 -35.71 -29.22 8.19
N ASN A 597 -35.00 -29.00 7.08
CA ASN A 597 -34.90 -29.99 6.00
C ASN A 597 -33.83 -31.05 6.26
N PHE A 598 -32.79 -30.72 7.04
CA PHE A 598 -31.59 -31.54 7.11
C PHE A 598 -31.01 -31.73 8.53
N SER A 599 -31.78 -31.67 9.62
CA SER A 599 -31.21 -31.94 10.96
C SER A 599 -31.07 -33.45 11.26
N PRO A 600 -29.86 -33.97 11.57
CA PRO A 600 -28.56 -33.30 11.63
C PRO A 600 -27.93 -33.10 10.24
N ILE A 601 -27.34 -31.92 10.02
CA ILE A 601 -26.82 -31.52 8.70
C ILE A 601 -25.57 -32.36 8.40
N SER A 602 -25.57 -33.08 7.27
CA SER A 602 -24.44 -33.86 6.80
C SER A 602 -23.69 -33.12 5.70
N PHE A 603 -22.37 -33.32 5.61
CA PHE A 603 -21.55 -32.71 4.56
C PHE A 603 -21.94 -33.21 3.16
N ASN A 604 -22.33 -34.47 3.03
CA ASN A 604 -22.75 -35.05 1.75
C ASN A 604 -24.00 -34.35 1.22
N HIS A 605 -25.01 -34.12 2.07
CA HIS A 605 -26.21 -33.39 1.66
C HIS A 605 -25.89 -31.94 1.24
N LEU A 606 -24.97 -31.27 1.94
CA LEU A 606 -24.52 -29.93 1.54
C LEU A 606 -23.80 -29.95 0.20
N SER A 607 -22.97 -30.97 -0.06
CA SER A 607 -22.29 -31.14 -1.34
C SER A 607 -23.28 -31.38 -2.49
N ASP A 608 -24.31 -32.19 -2.26
CA ASP A 608 -25.37 -32.45 -3.26
C ASP A 608 -26.16 -31.17 -3.57
N LEU A 609 -26.48 -30.37 -2.54
CA LEU A 609 -27.11 -29.06 -2.73
C LEU A 609 -26.22 -28.11 -3.51
N ALA A 610 -24.92 -28.06 -3.21
CA ALA A 610 -23.96 -27.22 -3.93
C ALA A 610 -23.88 -27.63 -5.41
N GLN A 611 -23.85 -28.93 -5.69
CA GLN A 611 -23.87 -29.46 -7.05
C GLN A 611 -25.14 -29.06 -7.81
N LYS A 612 -26.31 -29.19 -7.18
CA LYS A 612 -27.59 -28.77 -7.79
C LYS A 612 -27.61 -27.27 -8.07
N VAL A 613 -27.19 -26.44 -7.11
CA VAL A 613 -27.13 -24.97 -7.28
C VAL A 613 -26.18 -24.59 -8.42
N TYR A 614 -24.99 -25.19 -8.46
CA TYR A 614 -24.02 -24.97 -9.53
C TYR A 614 -24.62 -25.30 -10.91
N LEU A 615 -25.18 -26.51 -11.07
CA LEU A 615 -25.76 -26.97 -12.33
C LEU A 615 -26.98 -26.13 -12.76
N ARG A 616 -27.75 -25.58 -11.82
CA ARG A 616 -28.98 -24.81 -12.08
C ARG A 616 -28.73 -23.33 -12.40
N TYR A 617 -27.63 -22.74 -11.93
CA TYR A 617 -27.43 -21.28 -11.98
C TYR A 617 -26.06 -20.81 -12.46
N MET A 618 -25.06 -21.67 -12.62
CA MET A 618 -23.67 -21.25 -12.86
C MET A 618 -23.02 -21.94 -14.06
N THR A 619 -23.80 -22.54 -14.96
CA THR A 619 -23.27 -23.23 -16.15
C THR A 619 -23.84 -22.63 -17.44
N THR A 620 -23.12 -22.83 -18.55
CA THR A 620 -23.65 -22.51 -19.90
C THR A 620 -24.91 -23.32 -20.21
N GLY A 621 -24.98 -24.56 -19.74
CA GLY A 621 -26.19 -25.39 -19.85
C GLY A 621 -27.39 -24.74 -19.14
N ALA A 622 -27.21 -24.18 -17.95
CA ALA A 622 -28.26 -23.46 -17.24
C ALA A 622 -28.74 -22.21 -18.00
N HIS A 623 -27.83 -21.49 -18.65
CA HIS A 623 -28.19 -20.34 -19.49
C HIS A 623 -29.08 -20.76 -20.66
N ASN A 624 -28.67 -21.79 -21.40
CA ASN A 624 -29.43 -22.31 -22.54
C ASN A 624 -30.78 -22.90 -22.09
N ALA A 625 -30.82 -23.56 -20.93
CA ALA A 625 -32.06 -24.09 -20.34
C ALA A 625 -33.01 -22.98 -19.87
N ALA A 626 -32.48 -21.82 -19.46
CA ALA A 626 -33.28 -20.64 -19.17
C ALA A 626 -33.84 -20.01 -20.44
N LEU A 627 -33.06 -19.96 -21.54
CA LEU A 627 -33.53 -19.47 -22.84
C LEU A 627 -34.59 -20.37 -23.52
N GLY A 628 -34.69 -21.63 -23.08
CA GLY A 628 -35.58 -22.64 -23.67
C GLY A 628 -34.93 -23.39 -24.84
N ASP A 629 -33.61 -23.26 -25.02
CA ASP A 629 -32.86 -23.89 -26.12
C ASP A 629 -32.60 -25.38 -25.86
N ILE A 630 -32.60 -25.79 -24.59
CA ILE A 630 -32.45 -27.19 -24.17
C ILE A 630 -33.54 -27.59 -23.16
N ASN A 631 -33.91 -28.87 -23.16
CA ASN A 631 -34.81 -29.43 -22.16
C ASN A 631 -34.18 -29.39 -20.77
N ARG A 632 -34.95 -28.96 -19.76
CA ARG A 632 -34.53 -28.93 -18.36
C ARG A 632 -34.54 -30.36 -17.77
N PRO A 633 -33.39 -30.93 -17.38
CA PRO A 633 -33.35 -32.25 -16.74
C PRO A 633 -34.13 -32.23 -15.42
N VAL A 634 -34.98 -33.24 -15.20
CA VAL A 634 -35.82 -33.34 -14.00
C VAL A 634 -34.97 -33.49 -12.74
N GLU A 635 -33.81 -34.12 -12.86
CA GLU A 635 -32.85 -34.36 -11.78
C GLU A 635 -32.26 -33.04 -11.23
N VAL A 636 -32.17 -32.00 -12.06
CA VAL A 636 -31.56 -30.70 -11.72
C VAL A 636 -32.62 -29.64 -11.39
N TYR A 637 -33.73 -29.64 -12.12
CA TYR A 637 -34.75 -28.58 -12.03
C TYR A 637 -36.04 -29.01 -11.32
N GLY A 638 -36.20 -30.30 -10.99
CA GLY A 638 -37.46 -30.86 -10.49
C GLY A 638 -38.51 -31.01 -11.60
N GLN A 639 -39.72 -31.41 -11.22
CA GLN A 639 -40.82 -31.50 -12.18
C GLN A 639 -41.30 -30.11 -12.63
N PRO A 640 -41.70 -29.94 -13.90
CA PRO A 640 -42.25 -28.67 -14.37
C PRO A 640 -43.49 -28.31 -13.57
N GLY A 641 -43.51 -27.12 -12.96
CA GLY A 641 -44.73 -26.58 -12.35
C GLY A 641 -45.81 -26.35 -13.41
N SER A 642 -47.08 -26.40 -13.00
CA SER A 642 -48.22 -26.02 -13.85
C SER A 642 -48.01 -24.59 -14.38
N GLN A 643 -47.97 -24.41 -15.70
CA GLN A 643 -47.87 -23.08 -16.29
C GLN A 643 -49.07 -22.25 -15.83
N MET A 644 -48.85 -21.13 -15.15
CA MET A 644 -49.91 -20.15 -14.92
C MET A 644 -50.24 -19.50 -16.26
N GLU A 645 -51.52 -19.54 -16.65
CA GLU A 645 -51.97 -18.86 -17.86
C GLU A 645 -51.70 -17.34 -17.76
N PRO A 646 -51.15 -16.72 -18.82
CA PRO A 646 -50.87 -15.29 -18.80
C PRO A 646 -52.18 -14.49 -18.71
N GLN A 647 -52.35 -13.71 -17.63
CA GLN A 647 -53.54 -12.92 -17.32
C GLN A 647 -53.69 -11.62 -18.14
N HIS A 648 -53.00 -11.46 -19.26
CA HIS A 648 -53.08 -10.24 -20.07
C HIS A 648 -53.56 -10.53 -21.49
N GLU A 649 -54.85 -10.30 -21.72
CA GLU A 649 -55.44 -10.20 -23.06
C GLU A 649 -54.90 -8.95 -23.76
N GLY A 650 -54.32 -9.10 -24.95
CA GLY A 650 -54.08 -7.99 -25.88
C GLY A 650 -52.64 -7.68 -26.30
N VAL A 651 -51.63 -8.43 -25.85
CA VAL A 651 -50.26 -8.32 -26.38
C VAL A 651 -50.03 -9.46 -27.36
N GLU A 652 -49.58 -9.15 -28.59
CA GLU A 652 -49.16 -10.17 -29.58
C GLU A 652 -48.28 -11.22 -28.89
N LYS A 653 -48.70 -12.49 -28.95
CA LYS A 653 -47.93 -13.62 -28.42
C LYS A 653 -46.61 -13.71 -29.18
N PHE A 654 -45.56 -13.07 -28.67
CA PHE A 654 -44.20 -13.48 -28.99
C PHE A 654 -44.07 -14.94 -28.56
N SER A 655 -43.82 -15.84 -29.52
CA SER A 655 -43.81 -17.30 -29.36
C SER A 655 -42.58 -17.83 -28.61
N TRP A 656 -42.01 -17.04 -27.71
CA TRP A 656 -40.77 -17.34 -27.03
C TRP A 656 -41.03 -17.82 -25.60
N ASN A 657 -40.71 -19.08 -25.32
CA ASN A 657 -41.02 -19.79 -24.08
C ASN A 657 -39.89 -19.75 -23.02
N GLY A 658 -38.83 -18.96 -23.26
CA GLY A 658 -37.70 -18.83 -22.33
C GLY A 658 -37.90 -17.75 -21.27
N ASP A 659 -36.98 -17.70 -20.31
CA ASP A 659 -36.84 -16.64 -19.30
C ASP A 659 -35.50 -15.91 -19.48
N ARG A 660 -35.56 -14.67 -19.95
CA ARG A 660 -34.41 -13.90 -20.45
C ARG A 660 -33.68 -13.30 -19.27
N GLN A 661 -34.44 -12.96 -18.22
CA GLN A 661 -33.89 -12.43 -17.00
C GLN A 661 -33.14 -13.53 -16.26
N MET A 662 -33.72 -14.73 -16.14
CA MET A 662 -33.02 -15.89 -15.58
C MET A 662 -31.80 -16.26 -16.42
N ALA A 663 -31.91 -16.28 -17.76
CA ALA A 663 -30.77 -16.57 -18.62
C ALA A 663 -29.61 -15.59 -18.42
N ASN A 664 -29.89 -14.28 -18.38
CA ASN A 664 -28.88 -13.26 -18.11
C ASN A 664 -28.29 -13.39 -16.71
N LEU A 665 -29.11 -13.68 -15.71
CA LEU A 665 -28.67 -13.87 -14.32
C LEU A 665 -27.71 -15.06 -14.19
N THR A 666 -28.08 -16.19 -14.78
CA THR A 666 -27.25 -17.41 -14.81
C THR A 666 -25.92 -17.16 -15.50
N LEU A 667 -25.93 -16.44 -16.63
CA LEU A 667 -24.70 -16.07 -17.34
C LEU A 667 -23.79 -15.18 -16.48
N ARG A 668 -24.37 -14.21 -15.78
CA ARG A 668 -23.66 -13.35 -14.82
C ARG A 668 -23.08 -14.14 -13.66
N MET A 669 -23.84 -15.05 -13.06
CA MET A 669 -23.38 -15.88 -11.94
C MET A 669 -22.21 -16.77 -12.36
N ARG A 670 -22.28 -17.40 -13.54
CA ARG A 670 -21.16 -18.16 -14.14
C ARG A 670 -19.91 -17.30 -14.32
N ASP A 671 -20.05 -16.13 -14.95
CA ASP A 671 -18.90 -15.26 -15.22
C ASP A 671 -18.28 -14.71 -13.92
N SER A 672 -19.12 -14.42 -12.92
CA SER A 672 -18.68 -13.96 -11.60
C SER A 672 -17.99 -15.08 -10.83
N LEU A 673 -18.48 -16.32 -10.91
CA LEU A 673 -17.83 -17.50 -10.34
C LEU A 673 -16.40 -17.66 -10.86
N TRP A 674 -16.20 -17.59 -12.17
CA TRP A 674 -14.87 -17.73 -12.75
C TRP A 674 -13.94 -16.58 -12.36
N TYR A 675 -14.46 -15.34 -12.27
CA TYR A 675 -13.66 -14.23 -11.76
C TYR A 675 -13.30 -14.40 -10.28
N TYR A 676 -14.25 -14.88 -9.48
CA TYR A 676 -14.07 -15.18 -8.06
C TYR A 676 -12.97 -16.24 -7.89
N GLU A 677 -13.07 -17.37 -8.60
CA GLU A 677 -12.05 -18.42 -8.57
C GLU A 677 -10.69 -17.91 -9.04
N LEU A 678 -10.63 -17.16 -10.15
CA LEU A 678 -9.37 -16.58 -10.63
C LEU A 678 -8.69 -15.75 -9.53
N CYS A 679 -9.46 -14.98 -8.76
CA CYS A 679 -8.92 -14.20 -7.66
C CYS A 679 -8.41 -15.08 -6.50
N HIS A 680 -9.18 -16.10 -6.10
CA HIS A 680 -8.82 -16.98 -4.98
C HIS A 680 -7.64 -17.88 -5.33
N ALA A 681 -7.61 -18.49 -6.51
CA ALA A 681 -6.49 -19.30 -6.99
C ALA A 681 -5.16 -18.52 -7.02
N ILE A 682 -5.19 -17.23 -7.40
CA ILE A 682 -4.01 -16.37 -7.37
C ILE A 682 -3.53 -16.13 -5.93
N VAL A 683 -4.45 -15.87 -5.00
CA VAL A 683 -4.11 -15.63 -3.59
C VAL A 683 -3.54 -16.88 -2.93
N GLU A 684 -4.12 -18.04 -3.23
CA GLU A 684 -3.64 -19.34 -2.72
C GLU A 684 -2.37 -19.82 -3.43
N GLY A 685 -2.02 -19.23 -4.56
CA GLY A 685 -0.84 -19.59 -5.35
C GLY A 685 -1.00 -20.89 -6.15
N ASP A 686 -2.23 -21.32 -6.49
CA ASP A 686 -2.46 -22.47 -7.36
C ASP A 686 -2.54 -22.04 -8.82
N THR A 687 -1.39 -22.08 -9.51
CA THR A 687 -1.27 -21.67 -10.91
C THR A 687 -2.02 -22.59 -11.86
N GLY A 688 -2.26 -23.84 -11.45
CA GLY A 688 -3.03 -24.80 -12.24
C GLY A 688 -4.50 -24.42 -12.32
N ARG A 689 -5.10 -24.03 -11.18
CA ARG A 689 -6.49 -23.54 -11.16
C ARG A 689 -6.65 -22.23 -11.91
N VAL A 690 -5.66 -21.32 -11.78
CA VAL A 690 -5.61 -20.09 -12.59
C VAL A 690 -5.62 -20.42 -14.09
N LEU A 691 -4.80 -21.39 -14.52
CA LEU A 691 -4.73 -21.79 -15.92
C LEU A 691 -6.04 -22.40 -16.41
N GLU A 692 -6.70 -23.26 -15.63
CA GLU A 692 -8.00 -23.84 -16.01
C GLU A 692 -9.06 -22.75 -16.25
N ILE A 693 -9.12 -21.71 -15.41
CA ILE A 693 -10.03 -20.58 -15.65
C ILE A 693 -9.64 -19.77 -16.90
N ILE A 694 -8.35 -19.60 -17.15
CA ILE A 694 -7.86 -18.93 -18.37
C ILE A 694 -8.25 -19.71 -19.62
N LYS A 695 -8.12 -21.04 -19.61
CA LYS A 695 -8.55 -21.91 -20.73
C LYS A 695 -10.04 -21.71 -21.04
N VAL A 696 -10.90 -21.78 -20.02
CA VAL A 696 -12.34 -21.53 -20.17
C VAL A 696 -12.61 -20.17 -20.83
N ARG A 697 -11.93 -19.12 -20.39
CA ARG A 697 -12.08 -17.78 -20.98
C ARG A 697 -11.55 -17.69 -22.41
N ALA A 698 -10.42 -18.32 -22.70
CA ALA A 698 -9.84 -18.36 -24.04
C ALA A 698 -10.79 -19.02 -25.05
N THR A 699 -11.34 -20.19 -24.69
CA THR A 699 -12.29 -20.93 -25.53
C THR A 699 -13.55 -20.11 -25.82
N LEU A 700 -14.13 -19.43 -24.82
CA LEU A 700 -15.32 -18.58 -25.02
C LEU A 700 -15.07 -17.38 -25.93
N MET A 701 -13.86 -16.80 -25.90
CA MET A 701 -13.49 -15.69 -26.78
C MET A 701 -13.22 -16.13 -28.22
N SER A 702 -12.81 -17.39 -28.44
CA SER A 702 -12.59 -17.95 -29.77
C SER A 702 -13.86 -18.41 -30.48
N ALA A 703 -14.96 -18.61 -29.75
CA ALA A 703 -16.28 -18.93 -30.31
C ALA A 703 -17.07 -17.68 -30.78
N CYS A 704 -16.63 -16.48 -30.42
CA CYS A 704 -17.17 -15.19 -30.88
C CYS A 704 -16.34 -14.65 -32.04
#